data_AF-A0A0G2H417-F1
#
_entry.id   AF-A0A0G2H417-F1
#
_cell.length_a   1.000
_cell.length_b   1.000
_cell.length_c   1.000
_cell.angle_alpha   90.00
_cell.angle_beta   90.00
_cell.angle_gamma   90.00
#
_symmetry.space_group_name_H-M   'P 1'
#
loop_
_entity.id
_entity.type
_entity.pdbx_description
1 polymer ?
#
loop_
_entity_poly.entity_id
_entity_poly.type
_entity_poly.pdbx_seq_one_letter_code
_entity_poly.pdbx_strand_id
1 'polypeptide(L)'
;MHDRDQDKTDFMHFSLSPTLYFPEALKTVGQLTLRADPSAASLSLLYSLMVISAFHLDRLSGAEAGAGYWWRIAESYQAKAMAHIQLSLRHEVVGPKKAKYKVLLMALLILVTACITNGKLVDARKHLLDAQRLIHVRGISKTNPSRKVQMLHAMFLYLRVMEEATFVYPISGQSEFFQNHLSPNEHPSSARYPSLAAHRWFSGSVEDGVPANFRELDDFFERSGPALRPLFARTYGVPESLVVLMSHITYLCCEVRQVRAQGGHPWAGFAEDYAKRCKVVEDLLNVDIAILVIIFIIIIAIVLATIPHLVKTVKSHLLALEGRKIAQGEAASASVLWPGFIAAVEALDHADFAELERRSQCDQRHLKDYYNEGAMDMISLRENEDAYNRYKIRPRVLVNVDKVDTSTHIFGTKVSFPLGLSPTAMHRLAHPDGELATSRAAAKHGICMGLSSYATESLENVAAQGAGNPYVMQMCVLKDREITKQLLRRAEAAGYKALFLSVDVPVLGLRLNEFRNKFVLPADMAYPNILSAGKDDLGGRHDYDATLEWETAIPWLRQNTKMQVWLKGVNTADDVVLAIRHGVDGVVVSNHGGRQLDGVPATLDALRECAPAAKGKIPIAVDGGIRRGSDIFKALALGADYCFAGRMALWGLSYKGQEGVELGIKILLNEFRITMALAG
;
A
#
# COMPACT_ATOMS: atom_id res chain seq x y z
N MET A 1 17.64 30.16 -22.31
CA MET A 1 16.28 29.65 -22.57
C MET A 1 16.43 28.14 -22.67
N HIS A 2 16.39 27.45 -21.52
CA HIS A 2 16.65 26.01 -21.43
C HIS A 2 15.73 25.40 -20.38
N ASP A 3 15.12 24.29 -20.80
CA ASP A 3 14.33 23.27 -20.12
C ASP A 3 13.54 23.64 -18.86
N ARG A 4 12.23 23.69 -19.05
CA ARG A 4 11.23 23.29 -18.07
C ARG A 4 10.16 22.53 -18.83
N ASP A 5 10.12 21.20 -18.71
CA ASP A 5 8.88 20.40 -18.70
C ASP A 5 9.15 18.89 -18.74
N GLN A 6 10.03 18.39 -17.87
CA GLN A 6 10.04 16.97 -17.51
C GLN A 6 10.15 16.83 -15.98
N ASP A 7 9.09 16.23 -15.41
CA ASP A 7 8.96 15.60 -14.08
C ASP A 7 7.68 16.02 -13.36
N LYS A 8 6.57 15.37 -13.74
CA LYS A 8 5.34 15.31 -12.94
C LYS A 8 4.67 13.94 -13.08
N THR A 9 5.27 12.93 -12.48
CA THR A 9 4.56 11.77 -11.95
C THR A 9 5.48 11.11 -10.94
N ASP A 10 5.16 11.23 -9.65
CA ASP A 10 5.52 10.19 -8.68
C ASP A 10 4.64 10.25 -7.43
N PHE A 11 4.27 9.04 -7.02
CA PHE A 11 3.27 8.68 -6.04
C PHE A 11 3.72 8.87 -4.58
N MET A 12 2.73 8.81 -3.68
CA MET A 12 2.86 8.76 -2.22
C MET A 12 3.83 7.65 -1.75
N HIS A 13 5.07 8.01 -1.49
CA HIS A 13 5.86 7.39 -0.43
C HIS A 13 5.76 8.28 0.80
N PHE A 14 5.37 7.73 1.96
CA PHE A 14 5.47 8.40 3.26
C PHE A 14 6.95 8.53 3.69
N SER A 15 7.75 9.25 2.91
CA SER A 15 9.03 9.85 3.31
C SER A 15 8.87 11.38 3.34
N LEU A 16 7.99 11.85 4.22
CA LEU A 16 7.84 13.28 4.52
C LEU A 16 9.10 13.80 5.22
N SER A 17 10.18 14.14 4.49
CA SER A 17 11.25 14.97 5.09
C SER A 17 12.14 15.72 4.09
N PRO A 18 12.79 15.10 3.08
CA PRO A 18 13.84 15.82 2.37
C PRO A 18 13.28 16.86 1.39
N THR A 19 12.18 16.60 0.69
CA THR A 19 11.77 17.44 -0.45
C THR A 19 11.02 18.73 -0.06
N LEU A 20 10.40 18.79 1.13
CA LEU A 20 9.59 19.95 1.54
C LEU A 20 10.42 21.02 2.26
N TYR A 21 11.30 20.62 3.18
CA TYR A 21 12.02 21.52 4.09
C TYR A 21 13.46 21.83 3.63
N PHE A 22 14.14 20.85 3.03
CA PHE A 22 15.57 20.91 2.73
C PHE A 22 15.97 21.99 1.71
N PRO A 23 15.23 22.26 0.62
CA PRO A 23 15.65 23.26 -0.36
C PRO A 23 15.70 24.69 0.19
N GLU A 24 14.76 25.08 1.05
CA GLU A 24 14.75 26.44 1.63
C GLU A 24 15.80 26.57 2.76
N ALA A 25 16.10 25.47 3.48
CA ALA A 25 17.16 25.46 4.49
C ALA A 25 18.57 25.49 3.87
N LEU A 26 18.80 24.74 2.78
CA LEU A 26 20.05 24.80 2.01
C LEU A 26 20.31 26.19 1.44
N LYS A 27 19.26 26.90 1.03
CA LYS A 27 19.37 28.30 0.62
C LYS A 27 19.86 29.20 1.76
N THR A 28 19.39 28.99 3.00
CA THR A 28 19.88 29.71 4.19
C THR A 28 21.35 29.39 4.46
N VAL A 29 21.76 28.12 4.32
CA VAL A 29 23.18 27.72 4.45
C VAL A 29 24.03 28.44 3.41
N GLY A 30 23.61 28.44 2.13
CA GLY A 30 24.31 29.17 1.07
C GLY A 30 24.44 30.67 1.33
N GLN A 31 23.41 31.30 1.93
CA GLN A 31 23.49 32.71 2.34
C GLN A 31 24.55 32.94 3.42
N LEU A 32 24.60 32.09 4.45
CA LEU A 32 25.61 32.15 5.50
C LEU A 32 27.03 31.93 4.94
N THR A 33 27.20 30.96 4.04
CA THR A 33 28.49 30.68 3.38
C THR A 33 28.98 31.86 2.54
N LEU A 34 28.07 32.60 1.90
CA LEU A 34 28.36 33.79 1.11
C LEU A 34 28.46 35.08 1.96
N ARG A 35 28.48 34.99 3.29
CA ARG A 35 28.45 36.12 4.23
C ARG A 35 27.27 37.09 4.00
N ALA A 36 26.17 36.61 3.45
CA ALA A 36 24.92 37.34 3.36
C ALA A 36 24.14 37.21 4.68
N ASP A 37 23.26 38.18 4.96
CA ASP A 37 22.45 38.22 6.18
C ASP A 37 21.07 37.55 5.96
N PRO A 38 20.84 36.30 6.43
CA PRO A 38 19.58 35.58 6.22
C PRO A 38 18.46 36.15 7.11
N SER A 39 17.21 36.03 6.66
CA SER A 39 16.06 36.46 7.46
C SER A 39 15.89 35.64 8.74
N ALA A 40 15.26 36.22 9.77
CA ALA A 40 14.97 35.51 11.01
C ALA A 40 14.08 34.27 10.74
N ALA A 41 13.12 34.38 9.82
CA ALA A 41 12.33 33.23 9.36
C ALA A 41 13.21 32.11 8.75
N SER A 42 14.16 32.45 7.89
CA SER A 42 15.09 31.50 7.26
C SER A 42 15.98 30.79 8.29
N LEU A 43 16.49 31.53 9.28
CA LEU A 43 17.29 30.99 10.38
C LEU A 43 16.47 30.09 11.29
N SER A 44 15.21 30.45 11.57
CA SER A 44 14.32 29.59 12.36
C SER A 44 14.10 28.22 11.72
N LEU A 45 13.88 28.17 10.39
CA LEU A 45 13.68 26.91 9.68
C LEU A 45 14.96 26.05 9.67
N LEU A 46 16.11 26.67 9.46
CA LEU A 46 17.40 25.99 9.49
C LEU A 46 17.66 25.38 10.88
N TYR A 47 17.49 26.15 11.95
CA TYR A 47 17.69 25.64 13.30
C TYR A 47 16.66 24.57 13.68
N SER A 48 15.39 24.69 13.30
CA SER A 48 14.39 23.63 13.53
C SER A 48 14.78 22.30 12.87
N LEU A 49 15.36 22.33 11.66
CA LEU A 49 15.87 21.11 11.01
C LEU A 49 17.11 20.56 11.73
N MET A 50 18.00 21.42 12.19
CA MET A 50 19.16 20.97 12.97
C MET A 50 18.75 20.33 14.31
N VAL A 51 17.62 20.74 14.91
CA VAL A 51 17.05 20.09 16.10
C VAL A 51 16.69 18.63 15.82
N ILE A 52 15.92 18.37 14.76
CA ILE A 52 15.50 16.99 14.45
C ILE A 52 16.70 16.12 14.06
N SER A 53 17.65 16.67 13.30
CA SER A 53 18.90 15.97 12.94
C SER A 53 19.75 15.64 14.17
N ALA A 54 19.90 16.58 15.12
CA ALA A 54 20.65 16.35 16.34
C ALA A 54 19.99 15.29 17.23
N PHE A 55 18.66 15.29 17.37
CA PHE A 55 17.96 14.22 18.10
C PHE A 55 18.08 12.85 17.43
N HIS A 56 18.11 12.78 16.09
CA HIS A 56 18.36 11.52 15.38
C HIS A 56 19.80 11.00 15.61
N LEU A 57 20.79 11.89 15.57
CA LEU A 57 22.18 11.53 15.86
C LEU A 57 22.37 11.07 17.31
N ASP A 58 21.66 11.68 18.27
CA ASP A 58 21.67 11.25 19.67
C ASP A 58 21.22 9.80 19.83
N ARG A 59 20.15 9.39 19.12
CA ARG A 59 19.65 8.01 19.12
C ARG A 59 20.57 7.00 18.47
N LEU A 60 21.30 7.43 17.42
CA LEU A 60 22.25 6.57 16.71
C LEU A 60 23.56 6.39 17.45
N SER A 61 23.91 7.33 18.34
CA SER A 61 25.22 7.35 19.01
C SER A 61 25.38 6.29 20.12
N GLY A 62 24.31 5.61 20.55
CA GLY A 62 24.39 4.56 21.56
C GLY A 62 24.95 5.03 22.92
N ALA A 63 25.30 4.07 23.80
CA ALA A 63 25.70 4.34 25.19
C ALA A 63 27.20 4.68 25.39
N GLU A 64 28.03 4.72 24.34
CA GLU A 64 29.46 5.02 24.49
C GLU A 64 29.88 6.35 23.85
N ALA A 65 30.68 7.11 24.60
CA ALA A 65 31.40 8.34 24.24
C ALA A 65 30.61 9.40 23.45
N GLY A 66 29.43 9.77 23.96
CA GLY A 66 28.63 10.88 23.42
C GLY A 66 27.27 11.09 24.07
N ALA A 67 26.92 10.29 25.09
CA ALA A 67 25.63 10.33 25.76
C ALA A 67 25.27 11.76 26.22
N GLY A 68 24.27 12.36 25.55
CA GLY A 68 23.77 13.70 25.84
C GLY A 68 24.51 14.86 25.15
N TYR A 69 25.57 14.62 24.38
CA TYR A 69 26.18 15.68 23.57
C TYR A 69 25.21 16.18 22.50
N TRP A 70 24.69 15.27 21.68
CA TRP A 70 23.74 15.61 20.62
C TRP A 70 22.42 16.11 21.18
N TRP A 71 21.98 15.56 22.33
CA TRP A 71 20.86 16.12 23.08
C TRP A 71 21.06 17.60 23.47
N ARG A 72 22.19 17.97 24.08
CA ARG A 72 22.49 19.37 24.44
C ARG A 72 22.58 20.28 23.22
N ILE A 73 23.13 19.78 22.11
CA ILE A 73 23.18 20.49 20.84
C ILE A 73 21.75 20.70 20.29
N ALA A 74 20.88 19.70 20.38
CA ALA A 74 19.48 19.81 19.97
C ALA A 74 18.73 20.86 20.80
N GLU A 75 18.92 20.89 22.13
CA GLU A 75 18.31 21.91 22.99
C GLU A 75 18.82 23.33 22.68
N SER A 76 20.12 23.47 22.41
CA SER A 76 20.70 24.74 21.96
C SER A 76 20.10 25.22 20.63
N TYR A 77 19.93 24.32 19.66
CA TYR A 77 19.29 24.65 18.39
C TYR A 77 17.80 24.95 18.54
N GLN A 78 17.11 24.29 19.47
CA GLN A 78 15.70 24.55 19.76
C GLN A 78 15.52 25.96 20.33
N ALA A 79 16.38 26.39 21.26
CA ALA A 79 16.39 27.74 21.78
C ALA A 79 16.67 28.79 20.69
N LYS A 80 17.65 28.53 19.81
CA LYS A 80 17.96 29.42 18.67
C LYS A 80 16.82 29.50 17.67
N ALA A 81 16.20 28.36 17.32
CA ALA A 81 15.04 28.33 16.44
C ALA A 81 13.91 29.20 17.01
N MET A 82 13.63 29.05 18.32
CA MET A 82 12.58 29.82 18.98
C MET A 82 12.87 31.32 19.02
N ALA A 83 14.10 31.72 19.35
CA ALA A 83 14.51 33.12 19.35
C ALA A 83 14.32 33.76 17.97
N HIS A 84 14.63 33.04 16.89
CA HIS A 84 14.44 33.53 15.53
C HIS A 84 12.97 33.56 15.09
N ILE A 85 12.12 32.62 15.54
CA ILE A 85 10.66 32.69 15.35
C ILE A 85 10.12 33.96 16.01
N GLN A 86 10.50 34.23 17.27
CA GLN A 86 10.08 35.42 18.00
C GLN A 86 10.57 36.70 17.33
N LEU A 87 11.83 36.74 16.88
CA LEU A 87 12.41 37.89 16.18
C LEU A 87 11.67 38.18 14.86
N SER A 88 11.35 37.13 14.10
CA SER A 88 10.55 37.23 12.86
C SER A 88 9.14 37.77 13.13
N LEU A 89 8.50 37.33 14.22
CA LEU A 89 7.18 37.82 14.61
C LEU A 89 7.20 39.24 15.19
N ARG A 90 8.32 39.74 15.74
CA ARG A 90 8.42 41.13 16.23
C ARG A 90 8.79 42.13 15.14
N HIS A 91 9.76 41.79 14.27
CA HIS A 91 10.37 42.76 13.36
C HIS A 91 9.94 42.61 11.90
N GLU A 92 9.43 41.44 11.49
CA GLU A 92 9.07 41.14 10.10
C GLU A 92 7.54 41.12 9.87
N VAL A 93 6.76 41.72 10.78
CA VAL A 93 5.31 41.99 10.61
C VAL A 93 5.08 43.28 9.84
N VAL A 94 5.82 44.35 10.17
CA VAL A 94 5.64 45.71 9.62
C VAL A 94 6.89 46.21 8.86
N GLY A 95 8.04 45.54 8.99
CA GLY A 95 9.28 45.90 8.29
C GLY A 95 9.30 45.59 6.78
N PRO A 96 10.26 46.14 6.02
CA PRO A 96 10.34 46.01 4.56
C PRO A 96 10.57 44.55 4.09
N LYS A 97 11.10 43.68 4.95
CA LYS A 97 11.25 42.23 4.71
C LYS A 97 10.15 41.49 5.48
N LYS A 98 9.04 41.16 4.81
CA LYS A 98 7.95 40.36 5.42
C LYS A 98 8.39 38.90 5.58
N ALA A 99 8.22 38.35 6.79
CA ALA A 99 8.45 36.94 7.06
C ALA A 99 7.54 36.08 6.17
N LYS A 100 8.12 35.13 5.44
CA LYS A 100 7.33 34.20 4.63
C LYS A 100 6.54 33.28 5.55
N TYR A 101 5.23 33.47 5.61
CA TYR A 101 4.27 32.65 6.36
C TYR A 101 4.56 31.14 6.33
N LYS A 102 4.78 30.57 5.14
CA LYS A 102 5.08 29.15 4.95
C LYS A 102 6.34 28.69 5.69
N VAL A 103 7.36 29.55 5.78
CA VAL A 103 8.66 29.23 6.40
C VAL A 103 8.51 29.16 7.92
N LEU A 104 7.77 30.10 8.51
CA LEU A 104 7.45 30.08 9.94
C LEU A 104 6.58 28.89 10.32
N LEU A 105 5.57 28.57 9.49
CA LEU A 105 4.72 27.40 9.74
C LEU A 105 5.51 26.09 9.62
N MET A 106 6.41 25.98 8.64
CA MET A 106 7.34 24.85 8.52
C MET A 106 8.21 24.71 9.77
N ALA A 107 8.80 25.80 10.25
CA ALA A 107 9.66 25.79 11.44
C ALA A 107 8.90 25.31 12.70
N LEU A 108 7.67 25.76 12.90
CA LEU A 108 6.82 25.33 14.02
C LEU A 108 6.43 23.85 13.93
N LEU A 109 6.02 23.36 12.76
CA LEU A 109 5.62 21.96 12.59
C LEU A 109 6.82 20.98 12.73
N ILE A 110 8.03 21.41 12.37
CA ILE A 110 9.25 20.63 12.65
C ILE A 110 9.50 20.55 14.16
N LEU A 111 9.33 21.66 14.91
CA LEU A 111 9.48 21.65 16.36
C LEU A 111 8.43 20.77 17.04
N VAL A 112 7.17 20.81 16.59
CA VAL A 112 6.11 19.88 17.04
C VAL A 112 6.57 18.43 16.85
N THR A 113 7.04 18.10 15.65
CA THR A 113 7.51 16.75 15.32
C THR A 113 8.67 16.33 16.22
N ALA A 114 9.67 17.20 16.39
CA ALA A 114 10.82 16.96 17.25
C ALA A 114 10.43 16.75 18.73
N CYS A 115 9.46 17.51 19.24
CA CYS A 115 8.94 17.34 20.59
C CYS A 115 8.17 16.02 20.75
N ILE A 116 7.31 15.66 19.79
CA ILE A 116 6.57 14.39 19.79
C ILE A 116 7.53 13.20 19.77
N THR A 117 8.50 13.20 18.86
CA THR A 117 9.43 12.08 18.73
C THR A 117 10.18 11.83 20.03
N ASN A 118 10.50 12.88 20.80
CA ASN A 118 11.28 12.80 22.03
C ASN A 118 10.42 12.80 23.31
N GLY A 119 9.10 12.58 23.20
CA GLY A 119 8.22 12.47 24.36
C GLY A 119 7.95 13.79 25.10
N LYS A 120 8.38 14.94 24.57
CA LYS A 120 8.11 16.28 25.13
C LYS A 120 6.72 16.78 24.71
N LEU A 121 5.67 16.04 25.09
CA LEU A 121 4.29 16.27 24.62
C LEU A 121 3.73 17.65 25.02
N VAL A 122 4.11 18.16 26.20
CA VAL A 122 3.71 19.50 26.66
C VAL A 122 4.25 20.60 25.74
N ASP A 123 5.51 20.47 25.31
CA ASP A 123 6.13 21.45 24.41
C ASP A 123 5.63 21.30 22.98
N ALA A 124 5.32 20.07 22.55
CA ALA A 124 4.65 19.82 21.27
C ALA A 124 3.29 20.55 21.20
N ARG A 125 2.50 20.49 22.29
CA ARG A 125 1.22 21.21 22.39
C ARG A 125 1.42 22.72 22.31
N LYS A 126 2.42 23.28 22.99
CA LYS A 126 2.74 24.72 22.90
C LYS A 126 3.02 25.13 21.45
N HIS A 127 3.88 24.40 20.75
CA HIS A 127 4.21 24.70 19.35
C HIS A 127 3.04 24.49 18.39
N LEU A 128 2.14 23.55 18.68
CA LEU A 128 0.87 23.39 17.94
C LEU A 128 -0.05 24.59 18.11
N LEU A 129 -0.20 25.09 19.34
CA LEU A 129 -1.00 26.30 19.60
C LEU A 129 -0.39 27.53 18.90
N ASP A 130 0.94 27.64 18.86
CA ASP A 130 1.61 28.72 18.14
C ASP A 130 1.41 28.60 16.62
N ALA A 131 1.41 27.39 16.08
CA ALA A 131 1.07 27.13 14.67
C ALA A 131 -0.38 27.49 14.35
N GLN A 132 -1.32 27.15 15.24
CA GLN A 132 -2.74 27.50 15.13
C GLN A 132 -2.93 29.02 15.08
N ARG A 133 -2.30 29.75 16.01
CA ARG A 133 -2.31 31.22 16.05
C ARG A 133 -1.74 31.81 14.76
N LEU A 134 -0.62 31.28 14.26
CA LEU A 134 -0.02 31.73 13.01
C LEU A 134 -0.93 31.52 11.79
N ILE A 135 -1.62 30.38 11.72
CA ILE A 135 -2.62 30.08 10.68
C ILE A 135 -3.80 31.05 10.77
N HIS A 136 -4.24 31.37 11.98
CA HIS A 136 -5.34 32.31 12.19
C HIS A 136 -5.00 33.72 11.66
N VAL A 137 -3.82 34.23 12.02
CA VAL A 137 -3.42 35.60 11.69
C VAL A 137 -3.04 35.75 10.21
N ARG A 138 -2.41 34.74 9.59
CA ARG A 138 -1.80 34.87 8.24
C ARG A 138 -2.26 33.84 7.21
N GLY A 139 -2.89 32.76 7.64
CA GLY A 139 -3.36 31.67 6.79
C GLY A 139 -4.77 31.91 6.27
N ILE A 140 -5.70 32.32 7.13
CA ILE A 140 -7.13 32.51 6.81
C ILE A 140 -7.35 33.65 5.79
N SER A 141 -6.53 34.70 5.84
CA SER A 141 -6.61 35.83 4.90
C SER A 141 -6.13 35.51 3.48
N LYS A 142 -5.66 34.29 3.20
CA LYS A 142 -5.22 33.86 1.86
C LYS A 142 -6.38 33.31 1.05
N THR A 143 -6.81 34.06 0.04
CA THR A 143 -7.88 33.65 -0.89
C THR A 143 -7.48 32.50 -1.83
N ASN A 144 -6.19 32.32 -2.11
CA ASN A 144 -5.67 31.23 -2.93
C ASN A 144 -4.29 30.73 -2.42
N PRO A 145 -4.24 29.85 -1.40
CA PRO A 145 -2.99 29.35 -0.85
C PRO A 145 -2.27 28.41 -1.83
N SER A 146 -0.94 28.45 -1.88
CA SER A 146 -0.17 27.54 -2.73
C SER A 146 -0.28 26.09 -2.24
N ARG A 147 -0.06 25.11 -3.13
CA ARG A 147 -0.10 23.67 -2.79
C ARG A 147 0.77 23.31 -1.58
N LYS A 148 1.94 23.95 -1.44
CA LYS A 148 2.82 23.76 -0.27
C LYS A 148 2.19 24.29 1.03
N VAL A 149 1.45 25.40 0.98
CA VAL A 149 0.74 25.95 2.15
C VAL A 149 -0.43 25.06 2.54
N GLN A 150 -1.21 24.58 1.56
CA GLN A 150 -2.30 23.63 1.80
C GLN A 150 -1.80 22.34 2.47
N MET A 151 -0.66 21.80 2.01
CA MET A 151 -0.02 20.63 2.64
C MET A 151 0.38 20.92 4.10
N LEU A 152 0.98 22.09 4.40
CA LEU A 152 1.35 22.46 5.76
C LEU A 152 0.12 22.61 6.68
N HIS A 153 -0.99 23.11 6.16
CA HIS A 153 -2.25 23.20 6.91
C HIS A 153 -2.84 21.82 7.18
N ALA A 154 -2.80 20.91 6.21
CA ALA A 154 -3.22 19.53 6.40
C ALA A 154 -2.36 18.81 7.44
N MET A 155 -1.03 19.03 7.42
CA MET A 155 -0.11 18.50 8.43
C MET A 155 -0.40 19.05 9.82
N PHE A 156 -0.64 20.37 9.95
CA PHE A 156 -1.07 20.98 11.20
C PHE A 156 -2.35 20.34 11.73
N LEU A 157 -3.37 20.20 10.87
CA LEU A 157 -4.67 19.65 11.26
C LEU A 157 -4.54 18.21 11.75
N TYR A 158 -3.77 17.37 11.04
CA TYR A 158 -3.50 16.00 11.45
C TYR A 158 -2.82 15.94 12.83
N LEU A 159 -1.75 16.72 13.03
CA LEU A 159 -1.02 16.73 14.29
C LEU A 159 -1.87 17.29 15.44
N ARG A 160 -2.76 18.24 15.16
CA ARG A 160 -3.66 18.82 16.17
C ARG A 160 -4.72 17.82 16.62
N VAL A 161 -5.36 17.11 15.69
CA VAL A 161 -6.32 16.05 16.02
C VAL A 161 -5.65 14.93 16.82
N MET A 162 -4.46 14.52 16.39
CA MET A 162 -3.70 13.50 17.11
C MET A 162 -3.35 13.94 18.54
N GLU A 163 -2.94 15.20 18.76
CA GLU A 163 -2.68 15.72 20.10
C GLU A 163 -3.94 15.74 20.96
N GLU A 164 -5.06 16.26 20.44
CA GLU A 164 -6.33 16.30 21.17
C GLU A 164 -6.84 14.90 21.54
N ALA A 165 -6.67 13.90 20.67
CA ALA A 165 -7.09 12.53 20.92
C ALA A 165 -6.20 11.75 21.91
N THR A 166 -4.97 12.20 22.16
CA THR A 166 -3.94 11.45 22.92
C THR A 166 -3.52 12.08 24.25
N PHE A 167 -3.87 13.34 24.53
CA PHE A 167 -3.45 14.04 25.75
C PHE A 167 -4.41 13.77 26.94
N VAL A 168 -3.90 13.33 28.10
CA VAL A 168 -4.72 12.73 29.20
C VAL A 168 -4.63 13.46 30.57
N TYR A 169 -3.90 14.58 30.74
CA TYR A 169 -3.76 15.25 32.06
C TYR A 169 -4.28 16.71 32.11
N PRO A 170 -4.67 17.23 33.31
CA PRO A 170 -5.24 18.55 33.47
C PRO A 170 -4.20 19.67 33.37
N ILE A 171 -4.72 20.85 33.07
CA ILE A 171 -4.02 22.10 32.77
C ILE A 171 -3.29 22.63 34.02
N SER A 172 -1.97 22.53 34.04
CA SER A 172 -1.14 23.47 34.79
C SER A 172 0.09 23.83 33.95
N GLY A 173 -0.01 24.95 33.24
CA GLY A 173 1.07 25.46 32.41
C GLY A 173 0.55 26.38 31.31
N GLN A 174 0.22 27.62 31.67
CA GLN A 174 -0.07 28.65 30.67
C GLN A 174 1.18 28.91 29.82
N SER A 175 0.98 29.21 28.54
CA SER A 175 2.05 29.61 27.61
C SER A 175 2.29 31.13 27.74
N GLU A 176 3.48 31.53 28.19
CA GLU A 176 3.94 32.93 28.31
C GLU A 176 4.26 33.60 26.95
N PHE A 177 3.93 32.97 25.81
CA PHE A 177 4.55 33.27 24.51
C PHE A 177 4.06 34.54 23.79
N PHE A 178 2.86 35.07 24.09
CA PHE A 178 2.27 36.20 23.33
C PHE A 178 1.90 37.44 24.14
N GLN A 179 2.06 37.46 25.46
CA GLN A 179 1.62 38.60 26.28
C GLN A 179 2.48 39.86 26.13
N ASN A 180 3.73 39.75 25.66
CA ASN A 180 4.71 40.83 25.85
C ASN A 180 5.12 41.63 24.58
N HIS A 181 4.59 41.33 23.38
CA HIS A 181 5.26 41.77 22.14
C HIS A 181 4.40 42.39 21.02
N LEU A 182 3.13 42.72 21.26
CA LEU A 182 2.33 43.55 20.36
C LEU A 182 1.88 44.81 21.12
N SER A 183 2.31 45.99 20.67
CA SER A 183 1.91 47.25 21.32
C SER A 183 0.45 47.58 21.01
N PRO A 184 -0.30 48.24 21.92
CA PRO A 184 -1.75 48.38 21.82
C PRO A 184 -2.29 49.38 20.77
N ASN A 185 -1.44 50.14 20.06
CA ASN A 185 -1.86 51.40 19.44
C ASN A 185 -1.86 51.48 17.90
N GLU A 186 -1.70 50.39 17.16
CA GLU A 186 -1.66 50.46 15.68
C GLU A 186 -2.74 49.60 15.01
N HIS A 187 -3.98 50.10 15.05
CA HIS A 187 -5.07 49.68 14.18
C HIS A 187 -5.09 50.55 12.90
N PRO A 188 -5.00 49.98 11.68
CA PRO A 188 -5.65 50.57 10.52
C PRO A 188 -7.13 50.16 10.58
N SER A 189 -7.94 51.13 10.96
CA SER A 189 -9.38 51.13 10.87
C SER A 189 -9.87 50.87 9.44
N SER A 190 -11.10 50.36 9.35
CA SER A 190 -11.98 50.31 8.17
C SER A 190 -11.82 49.13 7.20
N ALA A 191 -12.38 47.98 7.58
CA ALA A 191 -13.30 47.24 6.71
C ALA A 191 -14.14 46.23 7.53
N ARG A 192 -15.31 46.71 7.99
CA ARG A 192 -16.53 45.97 8.37
C ARG A 192 -16.35 44.65 9.13
N TYR A 193 -16.22 44.77 10.45
CA TYR A 193 -16.63 43.75 11.41
C TYR A 193 -17.86 44.28 12.18
N PRO A 194 -19.01 43.58 12.21
CA PRO A 194 -19.97 43.66 13.32
C PRO A 194 -19.49 42.69 14.41
N SER A 195 -18.67 43.15 15.37
CA SER A 195 -19.05 43.49 16.76
C SER A 195 -19.86 42.38 17.45
N LEU A 196 -19.45 41.75 18.56
CA LEU A 196 -19.13 42.40 19.84
C LEU A 196 -18.57 41.40 20.92
N ALA A 197 -17.65 40.50 20.58
CA ALA A 197 -17.11 39.53 21.56
C ALA A 197 -15.57 39.47 21.68
N ALA A 198 -14.82 40.11 20.78
CA ALA A 198 -13.36 40.01 20.75
C ALA A 198 -12.63 40.98 21.69
N HIS A 199 -13.34 41.88 22.37
CA HIS A 199 -12.71 42.92 23.20
C HIS A 199 -12.54 42.54 24.68
N ARG A 200 -13.08 41.39 25.13
CA ARG A 200 -12.92 40.89 26.52
C ARG A 200 -11.69 40.00 26.74
N TRP A 201 -10.96 39.64 25.69
CA TRP A 201 -9.83 38.70 25.82
C TRP A 201 -8.49 39.34 26.24
N PHE A 202 -8.43 40.68 26.33
CA PHE A 202 -7.15 41.40 26.50
C PHE A 202 -6.99 42.15 27.84
N SER A 203 -7.94 42.13 28.77
CA SER A 203 -7.78 42.77 30.08
C SER A 203 -8.19 41.83 31.21
N GLY A 204 -7.25 41.43 32.05
CA GLY A 204 -7.53 40.63 33.23
C GLY A 204 -8.32 41.41 34.30
N SER A 205 -9.33 40.75 34.85
CA SER A 205 -9.80 40.93 36.23
C SER A 205 -10.36 39.60 36.70
N VAL A 206 -9.75 39.06 37.76
CA VAL A 206 -10.26 37.92 38.52
C VAL A 206 -11.42 38.41 39.36
N GLU A 207 -12.58 37.78 39.26
CA GLU A 207 -13.52 37.42 40.36
C GLU A 207 -14.88 37.01 39.78
N ASP A 208 -15.51 36.06 40.47
CA ASP A 208 -16.85 35.48 40.25
C ASP A 208 -17.02 34.39 39.17
N GLY A 209 -17.09 33.15 39.67
CA GLY A 209 -17.87 32.06 39.08
C GLY A 209 -17.29 31.43 37.81
N VAL A 210 -16.80 30.18 37.92
CA VAL A 210 -16.38 29.28 36.84
C VAL A 210 -17.17 29.49 35.52
N PRO A 211 -16.51 29.68 34.35
CA PRO A 211 -16.70 28.69 33.27
C PRO A 211 -15.59 28.48 32.22
N ALA A 212 -15.40 27.19 31.89
CA ALA A 212 -15.34 26.61 30.53
C ALA A 212 -14.14 26.88 29.61
N ASN A 213 -12.94 26.55 30.06
CA ASN A 213 -11.77 26.33 29.19
C ASN A 213 -11.87 24.96 28.48
N PHE A 214 -12.77 24.80 27.49
CA PHE A 214 -12.81 23.64 26.57
C PHE A 214 -13.52 23.88 25.21
N ARG A 215 -13.91 25.11 24.86
CA ARG A 215 -14.79 25.40 23.69
C ARG A 215 -14.12 26.04 22.45
N GLU A 216 -12.81 26.27 22.43
CA GLU A 216 -12.21 27.23 21.48
C GLU A 216 -12.28 26.84 19.98
N LEU A 217 -12.28 25.54 19.63
CA LEU A 217 -12.41 25.10 18.24
C LEU A 217 -13.88 25.07 17.81
N ASP A 218 -14.76 24.53 18.65
CA ASP A 218 -16.20 24.38 18.37
C ASP A 218 -16.93 25.74 18.40
N ASP A 219 -16.63 26.64 19.36
CA ASP A 219 -17.16 28.01 19.37
C ASP A 219 -16.73 28.80 18.14
N PHE A 220 -15.57 28.49 17.55
CA PHE A 220 -15.11 29.12 16.32
C PHE A 220 -15.92 28.62 15.10
N PHE A 221 -16.19 27.32 14.99
CA PHE A 221 -17.02 26.76 13.91
C PHE A 221 -18.48 27.24 13.98
N GLU A 222 -19.03 27.33 15.19
CA GLU A 222 -20.40 27.80 15.41
C GLU A 222 -20.55 29.31 15.14
N ARG A 223 -19.54 30.13 15.48
CA ARG A 223 -19.62 31.61 15.35
C ARG A 223 -19.14 32.16 13.99
N SER A 224 -18.40 31.39 13.19
CA SER A 224 -17.77 31.87 11.94
C SER A 224 -18.75 32.14 10.79
N GLY A 225 -20.02 31.77 10.92
CA GLY A 225 -21.07 32.08 9.95
C GLY A 225 -20.89 31.45 8.55
N PRO A 226 -21.92 31.47 7.69
CA PRO A 226 -21.92 30.80 6.39
C PRO A 226 -20.85 31.29 5.40
N ALA A 227 -20.33 32.51 5.59
CA ALA A 227 -19.40 33.17 4.67
C ALA A 227 -17.95 32.62 4.75
N LEU A 228 -17.56 32.03 5.90
CA LEU A 228 -16.21 31.47 6.11
C LEU A 228 -16.11 29.97 5.74
N ARG A 229 -17.25 29.27 5.60
CA ARG A 229 -17.34 27.85 5.24
C ARG A 229 -16.58 27.46 3.96
N PRO A 230 -16.68 28.20 2.84
CA PRO A 230 -15.97 27.86 1.61
C PRO A 230 -14.46 28.08 1.68
N LEU A 231 -13.98 28.83 2.68
CA LEU A 231 -12.54 29.04 2.89
C LEU A 231 -11.89 27.85 3.59
N PHE A 232 -12.63 27.01 4.32
CA PHE A 232 -12.04 25.91 5.08
C PHE A 232 -11.52 24.78 4.19
N ALA A 233 -12.37 24.29 3.28
CA ALA A 233 -11.95 23.30 2.27
C ALA A 233 -10.81 23.83 1.40
N ARG A 234 -10.77 25.15 1.14
CA ARG A 234 -9.68 25.80 0.42
C ARG A 234 -8.40 25.97 1.25
N THR A 235 -8.53 26.20 2.55
CA THR A 235 -7.41 26.46 3.47
C THR A 235 -6.72 25.18 3.88
N TYR A 236 -7.48 24.15 4.26
CA TYR A 236 -6.95 22.89 4.79
C TYR A 236 -6.95 21.75 3.77
N GLY A 237 -7.62 21.92 2.61
CA GLY A 237 -7.71 20.88 1.59
C GLY A 237 -8.62 19.70 1.98
N VAL A 238 -9.39 19.84 3.06
CA VAL A 238 -10.32 18.82 3.57
C VAL A 238 -11.72 19.41 3.77
N PRO A 239 -12.80 18.64 3.49
CA PRO A 239 -14.16 19.11 3.71
C PRO A 239 -14.39 19.51 5.16
N GLU A 240 -15.07 20.64 5.37
CA GLU A 240 -15.40 21.17 6.69
C GLU A 240 -16.19 20.16 7.55
N SER A 241 -17.10 19.41 6.93
CA SER A 241 -17.88 18.35 7.60
C SER A 241 -16.99 17.27 8.22
N LEU A 242 -15.88 16.93 7.57
CA LEU A 242 -14.94 15.94 8.09
C LEU A 242 -14.14 16.50 9.29
N VAL A 243 -13.81 17.79 9.27
CA VAL A 243 -13.10 18.45 10.38
C VAL A 243 -14.00 18.56 11.62
N VAL A 244 -15.25 18.97 11.42
CA VAL A 244 -16.25 19.07 12.50
C VAL A 244 -16.53 17.69 13.11
N LEU A 245 -16.68 16.66 12.28
CA LEU A 245 -16.83 15.27 12.72
C LEU A 245 -15.64 14.80 13.57
N MET A 246 -14.41 15.06 13.11
CA MET A 246 -13.19 14.67 13.84
C MET A 246 -13.05 15.42 15.17
N SER A 247 -13.48 16.69 15.25
CA SER A 247 -13.53 17.46 16.51
C SER A 247 -14.50 16.80 17.51
N HIS A 248 -15.74 16.54 17.09
CA HIS A 248 -16.78 15.98 17.97
C HIS A 248 -16.42 14.58 18.49
N ILE A 249 -15.86 13.72 17.64
CA ILE A 249 -15.43 12.37 18.04
C ILE A 249 -14.28 12.44 19.04
N THR A 250 -13.31 13.32 18.82
CA THR A 250 -12.19 13.53 19.73
C THR A 250 -12.67 14.04 21.09
N TYR A 251 -13.58 15.01 21.08
CA TYR A 251 -14.21 15.56 22.29
C TYR A 251 -14.93 14.49 23.12
N LEU A 252 -15.78 13.69 22.46
CA LEU A 252 -16.48 12.56 23.07
C LEU A 252 -15.51 11.54 23.69
N CYS A 253 -14.41 11.24 23.00
CA CYS A 253 -13.39 10.33 23.50
C CYS A 253 -12.68 10.88 24.75
N CYS A 254 -12.42 12.18 24.81
CA CYS A 254 -11.84 12.85 25.99
C CYS A 254 -12.82 12.87 27.17
N GLU A 255 -14.09 13.18 26.93
CA GLU A 255 -15.14 13.27 27.95
C GLU A 255 -15.41 11.90 28.60
N VAL A 256 -15.54 10.83 27.80
CA VAL A 256 -15.69 9.45 28.31
C VAL A 256 -14.49 9.02 29.13
N ARG A 257 -13.27 9.42 28.74
CA ARG A 257 -12.05 9.13 29.50
C ARG A 257 -11.99 9.90 30.81
N GLN A 258 -12.43 11.16 30.83
CA GLN A 258 -12.47 12.00 32.02
C GLN A 258 -13.49 11.48 33.06
N VAL A 259 -14.68 11.06 32.61
CA VAL A 259 -15.70 10.44 33.47
C VAL A 259 -15.20 9.13 34.09
N ARG A 260 -14.48 8.31 33.31
CA ARG A 260 -13.83 7.09 33.81
C ARG A 260 -12.71 7.39 34.83
N ALA A 261 -11.93 8.44 34.61
CA ALA A 261 -10.86 8.85 35.52
C ALA A 261 -11.39 9.39 36.87
N GLN A 262 -12.61 9.93 36.89
CA GLN A 262 -13.29 10.41 38.10
C GLN A 262 -14.09 9.32 38.84
N GLY A 263 -14.03 8.07 38.39
CA GLY A 263 -14.69 6.93 39.05
C GLY A 263 -16.21 6.85 38.89
N GLY A 264 -16.80 7.65 37.99
CA GLY A 264 -18.24 7.63 37.70
C GLY A 264 -18.64 6.53 36.71
N HIS A 265 -19.85 5.97 36.88
CA HIS A 265 -20.44 5.05 35.91
C HIS A 265 -21.00 5.85 34.71
N PRO A 266 -20.59 5.61 33.44
CA PRO A 266 -20.81 6.55 32.33
C PRO A 266 -22.25 6.78 31.86
N TRP A 267 -23.26 6.15 32.46
CA TRP A 267 -24.53 5.87 31.75
C TRP A 267 -25.80 6.49 32.35
N ALA A 268 -25.74 7.20 33.47
CA ALA A 268 -26.92 7.87 34.04
C ALA A 268 -26.92 9.36 33.67
N GLY A 269 -27.69 9.73 32.64
CA GLY A 269 -27.84 11.11 32.12
C GLY A 269 -27.04 11.43 30.85
N PHE A 270 -25.94 10.71 30.61
CA PHE A 270 -25.06 10.92 29.45
C PHE A 270 -25.67 10.44 28.12
N ALA A 271 -26.52 9.41 28.15
CA ALA A 271 -27.08 8.79 26.95
C ALA A 271 -28.00 9.74 26.15
N GLU A 272 -28.73 10.62 26.81
CA GLU A 272 -29.66 11.55 26.15
C GLU A 272 -28.94 12.72 25.47
N ASP A 273 -27.91 13.27 26.12
CA ASP A 273 -27.08 14.33 25.53
C ASP A 273 -26.15 13.77 24.44
N TYR A 274 -25.63 12.56 24.64
CA TYR A 274 -24.89 11.79 23.64
C TYR A 274 -25.74 11.51 22.40
N ALA A 275 -26.97 11.04 22.57
CA ALA A 275 -27.90 10.79 21.47
C ALA A 275 -28.24 12.08 20.69
N LYS A 276 -28.41 13.22 21.38
CA LYS A 276 -28.64 14.52 20.71
C LYS A 276 -27.43 14.97 19.89
N ARG A 277 -26.21 14.82 20.41
CA ARG A 277 -24.98 15.23 19.69
C ARG A 277 -24.64 14.26 18.54
N CYS A 278 -24.89 12.97 18.71
CA CYS A 278 -24.84 11.98 17.61
C CYS A 278 -25.85 12.32 16.51
N LYS A 279 -27.05 12.79 16.87
CA LYS A 279 -28.08 13.21 15.92
C LYS A 279 -27.70 14.47 15.13
N VAL A 280 -27.03 15.43 15.77
CA VAL A 280 -26.44 16.59 15.06
C VAL A 280 -25.37 16.15 14.04
N VAL A 281 -24.60 15.10 14.37
CA VAL A 281 -23.62 14.51 13.45
C VAL A 281 -24.30 13.73 12.30
N GLU A 282 -25.40 13.02 12.57
CA GLU A 282 -26.25 12.39 11.54
C GLU A 282 -26.83 13.42 10.57
N ASP A 283 -27.41 14.50 11.11
CA ASP A 283 -28.06 15.56 10.34
C ASP A 283 -27.05 16.35 9.47
N LEU A 284 -25.81 16.53 9.95
CA LEU A 284 -24.72 17.19 9.20
C LEU A 284 -24.12 16.33 8.08
N LEU A 285 -24.22 15.01 8.18
CA LEU A 285 -23.58 14.07 7.25
C LEU A 285 -24.56 13.41 6.27
N ASN A 286 -25.86 13.46 6.55
CA ASN A 286 -26.92 12.86 5.72
C ASN A 286 -26.64 11.38 5.37
N VAL A 287 -25.99 10.64 6.28
CA VAL A 287 -25.64 9.22 6.14
C VAL A 287 -25.73 8.54 7.53
N ASP A 288 -26.32 7.34 7.55
CA ASP A 288 -26.58 6.48 8.73
C ASP A 288 -25.34 6.25 9.62
N ILE A 289 -25.49 6.44 10.95
CA ILE A 289 -24.42 6.25 11.97
C ILE A 289 -23.73 4.89 11.89
N ALA A 290 -24.42 3.86 11.40
CA ALA A 290 -23.86 2.52 11.18
C ALA A 290 -22.61 2.55 10.27
N ILE A 291 -22.60 3.43 9.26
CA ILE A 291 -21.48 3.55 8.31
C ILE A 291 -20.30 4.30 8.94
N LEU A 292 -20.56 5.27 9.81
CA LEU A 292 -19.51 5.99 10.55
C LEU A 292 -18.85 5.15 11.63
N VAL A 293 -19.62 4.30 12.31
CA VAL A 293 -19.08 3.31 13.25
C VAL A 293 -18.21 2.30 12.50
N ILE A 294 -18.61 1.88 11.30
CA ILE A 294 -17.80 1.03 10.41
C ILE A 294 -16.52 1.74 9.97
N ILE A 295 -16.58 3.00 9.55
CA ILE A 295 -15.40 3.80 9.16
C ILE A 295 -14.47 4.03 10.36
N PHE A 296 -15.01 4.29 11.55
CA PHE A 296 -14.24 4.49 12.78
C PHE A 296 -13.60 3.19 13.27
N ILE A 297 -14.29 2.05 13.14
CA ILE A 297 -13.74 0.71 13.37
C ILE A 297 -12.63 0.39 12.36
N ILE A 298 -12.79 0.78 11.09
CA ILE A 298 -11.76 0.63 10.05
C ILE A 298 -10.53 1.50 10.37
N ILE A 299 -10.72 2.75 10.81
CA ILE A 299 -9.62 3.65 11.18
C ILE A 299 -8.89 3.15 12.43
N ILE A 300 -9.63 2.71 13.46
CA ILE A 300 -9.03 2.07 14.65
C ILE A 300 -8.33 0.77 14.28
N ALA A 301 -8.89 -0.04 13.37
CA ALA A 301 -8.26 -1.27 12.89
C ALA A 301 -6.97 -0.99 12.11
N ILE A 302 -6.92 0.08 11.31
CA ILE A 302 -5.72 0.55 10.61
C ILE A 302 -4.66 1.03 11.63
N VAL A 303 -5.06 1.74 12.67
CA VAL A 303 -4.15 2.20 13.74
C VAL A 303 -3.64 1.02 14.58
N LEU A 304 -4.49 0.04 14.90
CA LEU A 304 -4.11 -1.16 15.65
C LEU A 304 -3.24 -2.11 14.81
N ALA A 305 -3.43 -2.16 13.50
CA ALA A 305 -2.58 -2.93 12.56
C ALA A 305 -1.14 -2.40 12.50
N THR A 306 -0.88 -1.15 12.91
CA THR A 306 0.46 -0.56 12.95
C THR A 306 1.23 -0.78 14.26
N ILE A 307 0.62 -1.40 15.29
CA ILE A 307 1.26 -1.62 16.61
C ILE A 307 1.10 -3.09 17.06
N PRO A 308 2.03 -3.99 16.66
CA PRO A 308 1.93 -5.44 16.90
C PRO A 308 1.80 -5.85 18.37
N HIS A 309 2.33 -5.04 19.28
CA HIS A 309 2.38 -5.37 20.70
C HIS A 309 1.00 -5.24 21.39
N LEU A 310 0.13 -4.34 20.89
CA LEU A 310 -1.17 -4.05 21.48
C LEU A 310 -2.21 -5.13 21.13
N VAL A 311 -2.13 -5.71 19.93
CA VAL A 311 -2.97 -6.83 19.48
C VAL A 311 -2.77 -8.07 20.36
N LYS A 312 -1.52 -8.36 20.75
CA LYS A 312 -1.19 -9.48 21.64
C LYS A 312 -1.75 -9.28 23.05
N THR A 313 -1.75 -8.04 23.54
CA THR A 313 -2.25 -7.65 24.87
C THR A 313 -3.77 -7.62 24.95
N VAL A 314 -4.45 -7.21 23.88
CA VAL A 314 -5.91 -7.23 23.78
C VAL A 314 -6.41 -8.67 23.65
N LYS A 315 -5.74 -9.50 22.84
CA LYS A 315 -6.07 -10.94 22.70
C LYS A 315 -5.90 -11.69 24.03
N SER A 316 -4.84 -11.40 24.81
CA SER A 316 -4.63 -12.02 26.12
C SER A 316 -5.64 -11.55 27.18
N HIS A 317 -6.04 -10.27 27.16
CA HIS A 317 -7.07 -9.75 28.06
C HIS A 317 -8.47 -10.30 27.74
N LEU A 318 -8.80 -10.49 26.46
CA LEU A 318 -10.09 -11.06 26.04
C LEU A 318 -10.21 -12.54 26.41
N LEU A 319 -9.14 -13.32 26.25
CA LEU A 319 -9.08 -14.72 26.71
C LEU A 319 -9.15 -14.83 28.24
N ALA A 320 -8.56 -13.87 28.97
CA ALA A 320 -8.66 -13.81 30.43
C ALA A 320 -10.07 -13.42 30.92
N LEU A 321 -10.81 -12.62 30.16
CA LEU A 321 -12.22 -12.28 30.42
C LEU A 321 -13.15 -13.48 30.17
N GLU A 322 -12.84 -14.29 29.15
CA GLU A 322 -13.57 -15.52 28.81
C GLU A 322 -13.39 -16.59 29.91
N GLY A 323 -12.17 -16.77 30.42
CA GLY A 323 -11.89 -17.64 31.56
C GLY A 323 -12.58 -17.21 32.86
N ARG A 324 -12.80 -15.90 33.08
CA ARG A 324 -13.55 -15.39 34.25
C ARG A 324 -15.06 -15.54 34.13
N LYS A 325 -15.63 -15.38 32.93
CA LYS A 325 -17.08 -15.55 32.69
C LYS A 325 -17.52 -17.01 32.76
N ILE A 326 -16.69 -17.94 32.28
CA ILE A 326 -16.96 -19.39 32.37
C ILE A 326 -16.88 -19.86 33.83
N ALA A 327 -15.98 -19.28 34.64
CA ALA A 327 -15.88 -19.58 36.08
C ALA A 327 -17.05 -19.03 36.93
N GLN A 328 -17.83 -18.07 36.41
CA GLN A 328 -18.94 -17.42 37.12
C GLN A 328 -20.33 -17.95 36.73
N GLY A 329 -20.41 -18.95 35.83
CA GLY A 329 -21.66 -19.67 35.56
C GLY A 329 -22.73 -18.88 34.79
N GLU A 330 -22.37 -17.77 34.14
CA GLU A 330 -23.32 -17.01 33.31
C GLU A 330 -23.47 -17.65 31.92
N ALA A 331 -24.51 -18.46 31.73
CA ALA A 331 -24.89 -18.98 30.42
C ALA A 331 -26.00 -18.14 29.77
N ALA A 332 -25.82 -17.93 28.46
CA ALA A 332 -26.84 -17.71 27.43
C ALA A 332 -27.50 -16.32 27.29
N SER A 333 -26.78 -15.39 26.66
CA SER A 333 -27.40 -14.41 25.74
C SER A 333 -26.54 -14.04 24.51
N ALA A 334 -25.34 -14.62 24.37
CA ALA A 334 -24.39 -14.27 23.30
C ALA A 334 -24.55 -15.08 21.99
N SER A 335 -25.59 -15.91 21.85
CA SER A 335 -25.68 -16.92 20.80
C SER A 335 -26.13 -16.42 19.41
N VAL A 336 -26.50 -15.15 19.25
CA VAL A 336 -27.02 -14.64 17.95
C VAL A 336 -26.04 -13.73 17.22
N LEU A 337 -25.13 -13.05 17.93
CA LEU A 337 -24.18 -12.11 17.32
C LEU A 337 -22.78 -12.71 17.09
N TRP A 338 -22.46 -13.82 17.75
CA TRP A 338 -21.10 -14.39 17.74
C TRP A 338 -20.72 -15.14 16.45
N PRO A 339 -21.59 -15.94 15.81
CA PRO A 339 -21.26 -16.58 14.54
C PRO A 339 -21.08 -15.56 13.40
N GLY A 340 -21.88 -14.50 13.40
CA GLY A 340 -21.74 -13.39 12.45
C GLY A 340 -20.49 -12.54 12.68
N PHE A 341 -20.08 -12.36 13.94
CA PHE A 341 -18.84 -11.66 14.30
C PHE A 341 -17.60 -12.50 14.01
N ILE A 342 -17.61 -13.81 14.23
CA ILE A 342 -16.51 -14.70 13.83
C ILE A 342 -16.44 -14.80 12.30
N ALA A 343 -17.57 -14.93 11.60
CA ALA A 343 -17.59 -14.88 10.13
C ALA A 343 -17.14 -13.53 9.58
N ALA A 344 -17.43 -12.41 10.26
CA ALA A 344 -16.91 -11.09 9.92
C ALA A 344 -15.42 -10.96 10.22
N VAL A 345 -14.91 -11.55 11.30
CA VAL A 345 -13.47 -11.57 11.64
C VAL A 345 -12.67 -12.48 10.71
N GLU A 346 -13.25 -13.60 10.26
CA GLU A 346 -12.68 -14.47 9.23
C GLU A 346 -12.79 -13.85 7.83
N ALA A 347 -13.85 -13.11 7.54
CA ALA A 347 -13.95 -12.29 6.33
C ALA A 347 -12.99 -11.09 6.37
N LEU A 348 -12.68 -10.54 7.55
CA LEU A 348 -11.71 -9.44 7.71
C LEU A 348 -10.24 -9.88 7.51
N ASP A 349 -9.94 -11.17 7.36
CA ASP A 349 -8.69 -11.63 6.75
C ASP A 349 -8.79 -11.62 5.21
N HIS A 350 -9.31 -10.52 4.65
CA HIS A 350 -9.13 -10.19 3.25
C HIS A 350 -7.67 -9.74 3.06
N ALA A 351 -6.75 -10.70 3.05
CA ALA A 351 -5.48 -10.49 2.37
C ALA A 351 -5.82 -10.21 0.91
N ASP A 352 -5.48 -9.02 0.41
CA ASP A 352 -5.36 -8.84 -1.03
C ASP A 352 -4.02 -9.43 -1.48
N PHE A 353 -3.86 -9.66 -2.78
CA PHE A 353 -2.62 -10.23 -3.29
C PHE A 353 -1.37 -9.42 -2.88
N ALA A 354 -1.50 -8.10 -2.79
CA ALA A 354 -0.44 -7.20 -2.36
C ALA A 354 -0.08 -7.36 -0.87
N GLU A 355 -1.05 -7.66 0.00
CA GLU A 355 -0.83 -8.02 1.40
C GLU A 355 -0.12 -9.37 1.51
N LEU A 356 -0.46 -10.35 0.69
CA LEU A 356 0.20 -11.65 0.66
C LEU A 356 1.68 -11.53 0.23
N GLU A 357 1.97 -10.67 -0.75
CA GLU A 357 3.34 -10.29 -1.11
C GLU A 357 4.06 -9.55 0.04
N ARG A 358 3.39 -8.60 0.71
CA ARG A 358 3.97 -7.86 1.85
C ARG A 358 4.23 -8.73 3.08
N ARG A 359 3.39 -9.74 3.31
CA ARG A 359 3.50 -10.69 4.43
C ARG A 359 4.45 -11.86 4.13
N SER A 360 4.94 -12.00 2.90
CA SER A 360 5.90 -13.05 2.55
C SER A 360 7.16 -12.96 3.42
N GLN A 361 7.57 -14.09 4.02
CA GLN A 361 8.69 -14.18 4.96
C GLN A 361 10.03 -14.40 4.25
N CYS A 362 10.17 -13.93 3.00
CA CYS A 362 11.42 -14.05 2.28
C CYS A 362 12.43 -13.02 2.83
N ASP A 363 13.11 -13.39 3.92
CA ASP A 363 14.10 -12.55 4.62
C ASP A 363 15.33 -12.24 3.75
N GLN A 364 15.50 -13.00 2.66
CA GLN A 364 16.62 -12.85 1.72
C GLN A 364 16.23 -11.97 0.54
N ARG A 365 16.55 -10.68 0.65
CA ARG A 365 16.30 -9.66 -0.39
C ARG A 365 16.65 -10.10 -1.81
N HIS A 366 17.78 -10.78 -2.00
CA HIS A 366 18.20 -11.23 -3.33
C HIS A 366 17.27 -12.28 -3.96
N LEU A 367 16.66 -13.17 -3.16
CA LEU A 367 15.67 -14.15 -3.63
C LEU A 367 14.35 -13.45 -3.98
N LYS A 368 13.96 -12.48 -3.16
CA LYS A 368 12.79 -11.63 -3.44
C LYS A 368 12.98 -10.88 -4.76
N ASP A 369 14.13 -10.25 -4.97
CA ASP A 369 14.46 -9.53 -6.20
C ASP A 369 14.46 -10.47 -7.41
N TYR A 370 14.99 -11.71 -7.28
CA TYR A 370 14.95 -12.71 -8.35
C TYR A 370 13.52 -12.98 -8.85
N TYR A 371 12.56 -13.11 -7.95
CA TYR A 371 11.15 -13.35 -8.32
C TYR A 371 10.42 -12.08 -8.79
N ASN A 372 10.67 -10.95 -8.15
CA ASN A 372 9.91 -9.73 -8.40
C ASN A 372 10.38 -8.94 -9.62
N GLU A 373 11.69 -8.88 -9.88
CA GLU A 373 12.20 -8.02 -10.95
C GLU A 373 11.97 -8.60 -12.36
N GLY A 374 12.08 -7.70 -13.33
CA GLY A 374 11.96 -7.96 -14.75
C GLY A 374 13.28 -7.78 -15.49
N ALA A 375 13.19 -7.72 -16.81
CA ALA A 375 14.33 -7.37 -17.64
C ALA A 375 14.56 -5.85 -17.63
N MET A 376 15.82 -5.45 -17.81
CA MET A 376 16.26 -4.07 -18.00
C MET A 376 15.64 -3.07 -17.00
N ASP A 377 14.89 -2.09 -17.51
CA ASP A 377 14.29 -0.99 -16.74
C ASP A 377 12.91 -1.37 -16.17
N MET A 378 12.48 -2.62 -16.38
CA MET A 378 11.21 -3.19 -15.92
C MET A 378 9.98 -2.44 -16.46
N ILE A 379 10.08 -1.90 -17.68
CA ILE A 379 8.99 -1.17 -18.34
C ILE A 379 7.82 -2.11 -18.61
N SER A 380 8.07 -3.23 -19.31
CA SER A 380 7.04 -4.23 -19.63
C SER A 380 6.42 -4.84 -18.37
N LEU A 381 7.22 -4.97 -17.30
CA LEU A 381 6.75 -5.50 -16.02
C LEU A 381 5.71 -4.58 -15.37
N ARG A 382 6.00 -3.27 -15.30
CA ARG A 382 5.04 -2.28 -14.77
C ARG A 382 3.81 -2.16 -15.68
N GLU A 383 4.03 -2.11 -16.99
CA GLU A 383 2.95 -2.03 -17.98
C GLU A 383 1.97 -3.22 -17.91
N ASN A 384 2.46 -4.43 -17.65
CA ASN A 384 1.60 -5.60 -17.44
C ASN A 384 0.58 -5.39 -16.32
N GLU A 385 0.98 -4.75 -15.22
CA GLU A 385 0.08 -4.48 -14.08
C GLU A 385 -0.83 -3.29 -14.36
N ASP A 386 -0.28 -2.21 -14.93
CA ASP A 386 -1.03 -0.99 -15.23
C ASP A 386 -2.08 -1.19 -16.33
N ALA A 387 -1.86 -2.10 -17.28
CA ALA A 387 -2.79 -2.37 -18.37
C ALA A 387 -4.19 -2.75 -17.88
N TYR A 388 -4.29 -3.60 -16.86
CA TYR A 388 -5.60 -4.00 -16.32
C TYR A 388 -6.39 -2.81 -15.77
N ASN A 389 -5.73 -1.72 -15.34
CA ASN A 389 -6.41 -0.51 -14.87
C ASN A 389 -6.97 0.34 -16.02
N ARG A 390 -6.42 0.22 -17.25
CA ARG A 390 -6.90 0.93 -18.43
C ARG A 390 -8.23 0.39 -18.94
N TYR A 391 -8.45 -0.92 -18.83
CA TYR A 391 -9.71 -1.57 -19.23
C TYR A 391 -10.78 -1.47 -18.14
N LYS A 392 -11.93 -0.87 -18.48
CA LYS A 392 -13.06 -0.68 -17.56
C LYS A 392 -14.17 -1.68 -17.85
N ILE A 393 -14.71 -2.27 -16.79
CA ILE A 393 -15.87 -3.18 -16.84
C ILE A 393 -17.13 -2.31 -16.94
N ARG A 394 -18.01 -2.64 -17.89
CA ARG A 394 -19.33 -2.00 -18.04
C ARG A 394 -20.39 -2.94 -17.48
N PRO A 395 -20.86 -2.74 -16.24
CA PRO A 395 -21.79 -3.66 -15.60
C PRO A 395 -23.15 -3.67 -16.31
N ARG A 396 -23.78 -4.84 -16.33
CA ARG A 396 -25.15 -5.06 -16.77
C ARG A 396 -26.03 -5.15 -15.52
N VAL A 397 -27.02 -4.26 -15.42
CA VAL A 397 -27.94 -4.23 -14.28
C VAL A 397 -29.15 -5.13 -14.53
N LEU A 398 -29.76 -5.63 -13.44
CA LEU A 398 -30.94 -6.52 -13.47
C LEU A 398 -30.70 -7.87 -14.18
N VAL A 399 -29.47 -8.38 -14.12
CA VAL A 399 -29.15 -9.77 -14.50
C VAL A 399 -29.30 -10.67 -13.28
N ASN A 400 -29.94 -11.83 -13.43
CA ASN A 400 -30.06 -12.79 -12.35
C ASN A 400 -28.71 -13.47 -12.08
N VAL A 401 -28.09 -13.13 -10.95
CA VAL A 401 -26.78 -13.64 -10.51
C VAL A 401 -26.87 -14.50 -9.24
N ASP A 402 -28.05 -15.06 -8.94
CA ASP A 402 -28.25 -15.97 -7.78
C ASP A 402 -27.27 -17.15 -7.82
N LYS A 403 -26.99 -17.68 -9.01
CA LYS A 403 -26.10 -18.83 -9.23
C LYS A 403 -25.01 -18.51 -10.24
N VAL A 404 -23.95 -17.83 -9.76
CA VAL A 404 -22.72 -17.64 -10.52
C VAL A 404 -21.93 -18.95 -10.56
N ASP A 405 -21.81 -19.55 -11.74
CA ASP A 405 -20.91 -20.67 -12.01
C ASP A 405 -19.59 -20.15 -12.58
N THR A 406 -18.50 -20.34 -11.84
CA THR A 406 -17.16 -19.97 -12.28
C THR A 406 -16.48 -21.07 -13.09
N SER A 407 -17.00 -22.30 -13.07
CA SER A 407 -16.30 -23.47 -13.60
C SER A 407 -16.17 -23.45 -15.12
N THR A 408 -15.09 -24.07 -15.62
CA THR A 408 -14.82 -24.21 -17.05
C THR A 408 -14.01 -25.48 -17.32
N HIS A 409 -13.50 -25.66 -18.54
CA HIS A 409 -12.60 -26.74 -18.90
C HIS A 409 -11.24 -26.20 -19.35
N ILE A 410 -10.16 -26.75 -18.81
CA ILE A 410 -8.78 -26.49 -19.24
C ILE A 410 -8.17 -27.83 -19.65
N PHE A 411 -7.68 -27.92 -20.89
CA PHE A 411 -7.16 -29.17 -21.50
C PHE A 411 -8.10 -30.38 -21.39
N GLY A 412 -9.41 -30.14 -21.53
CA GLY A 412 -10.44 -31.18 -21.43
C GLY A 412 -10.81 -31.61 -20.01
N THR A 413 -10.19 -31.04 -18.98
CA THR A 413 -10.52 -31.32 -17.58
C THR A 413 -11.36 -30.18 -17.00
N LYS A 414 -12.46 -30.52 -16.32
CA LYS A 414 -13.26 -29.53 -15.59
C LYS A 414 -12.44 -28.94 -14.44
N VAL A 415 -12.37 -27.61 -14.39
CA VAL A 415 -11.69 -26.84 -13.34
C VAL A 415 -12.67 -25.93 -12.61
N SER A 416 -12.32 -25.50 -11.40
CA SER A 416 -13.19 -24.67 -10.55
C SER A 416 -13.40 -23.24 -11.09
N PHE A 417 -12.41 -22.69 -11.79
CA PHE A 417 -12.49 -21.39 -12.48
C PHE A 417 -11.39 -21.26 -13.56
N PRO A 418 -11.48 -20.29 -14.49
CA PRO A 418 -10.60 -20.19 -15.66
C PRO A 418 -9.20 -19.61 -15.33
N LEU A 419 -8.59 -20.11 -14.26
CA LEU A 419 -7.23 -19.77 -13.83
C LEU A 419 -6.40 -21.04 -13.66
N GLY A 420 -5.18 -21.04 -14.19
CA GLY A 420 -4.11 -21.97 -13.83
C GLY A 420 -2.94 -21.27 -13.13
N LEU A 421 -2.07 -22.04 -12.49
CA LEU A 421 -0.77 -21.55 -12.04
C LEU A 421 0.20 -21.56 -13.22
N SER A 422 0.77 -20.41 -13.56
CA SER A 422 1.75 -20.30 -14.66
C SER A 422 3.06 -20.99 -14.25
N PRO A 423 3.77 -21.64 -15.18
CA PRO A 423 5.08 -22.21 -14.89
C PRO A 423 6.05 -21.17 -14.32
N THR A 424 6.50 -21.40 -13.10
CA THR A 424 7.56 -20.64 -12.43
C THR A 424 8.67 -21.58 -11.98
N ALA A 425 9.92 -21.13 -12.05
CA ALA A 425 11.07 -21.94 -11.70
C ALA A 425 11.41 -21.85 -10.20
N MET A 426 12.07 -22.88 -9.68
CA MET A 426 12.75 -22.88 -8.39
C MET A 426 11.85 -22.54 -7.19
N HIS A 427 10.73 -23.23 -7.01
CA HIS A 427 9.80 -22.92 -5.91
C HIS A 427 10.42 -23.18 -4.53
N ARG A 428 11.44 -24.06 -4.43
CA ARG A 428 12.12 -24.33 -3.16
C ARG A 428 12.91 -23.15 -2.59
N LEU A 429 13.20 -22.11 -3.40
CA LEU A 429 13.74 -20.85 -2.87
C LEU A 429 12.69 -20.07 -2.07
N ALA A 430 11.40 -20.25 -2.37
CA ALA A 430 10.30 -19.60 -1.67
C ALA A 430 9.91 -20.33 -0.39
N HIS A 431 9.92 -21.67 -0.40
CA HIS A 431 9.55 -22.52 0.73
C HIS A 431 10.10 -23.95 0.54
N PRO A 432 10.54 -24.68 1.59
CA PRO A 432 11.13 -26.02 1.46
C PRO A 432 10.27 -27.03 0.68
N ASP A 433 8.95 -27.00 0.84
CA ASP A 433 8.01 -27.87 0.10
C ASP A 433 7.84 -27.52 -1.40
N GLY A 434 8.30 -26.34 -1.82
CA GLY A 434 8.35 -25.87 -3.20
C GLY A 434 7.17 -26.25 -4.11
N GLU A 435 7.49 -26.92 -5.21
CA GLU A 435 6.52 -27.32 -6.23
C GLU A 435 5.50 -28.34 -5.70
N LEU A 436 5.84 -29.17 -4.71
CA LEU A 436 4.92 -30.15 -4.14
C LEU A 436 3.77 -29.45 -3.38
N ALA A 437 4.09 -28.45 -2.57
CA ALA A 437 3.08 -27.62 -1.90
C ALA A 437 2.19 -26.88 -2.91
N THR A 438 2.78 -26.37 -3.98
CA THR A 438 2.05 -25.71 -5.07
C THR A 438 1.08 -26.68 -5.76
N SER A 439 1.54 -27.90 -6.02
CA SER A 439 0.76 -28.95 -6.66
C SER A 439 -0.42 -29.39 -5.79
N ARG A 440 -0.20 -29.61 -4.48
CA ARG A 440 -1.28 -29.92 -3.53
C ARG A 440 -2.32 -28.80 -3.47
N ALA A 441 -1.90 -27.54 -3.47
CA ALA A 441 -2.82 -26.39 -3.47
C ALA A 441 -3.65 -26.33 -4.76
N ALA A 442 -3.02 -26.51 -5.93
CA ALA A 442 -3.72 -26.54 -7.21
C ALA A 442 -4.73 -27.69 -7.29
N ALA A 443 -4.34 -28.88 -6.81
CA ALA A 443 -5.19 -30.07 -6.76
C ALA A 443 -6.40 -29.87 -5.84
N LYS A 444 -6.19 -29.36 -4.63
CA LYS A 444 -7.25 -29.08 -3.66
C LYS A 444 -8.30 -28.11 -4.19
N HIS A 445 -7.86 -27.11 -4.97
CA HIS A 445 -8.74 -26.12 -5.57
C HIS A 445 -9.23 -26.50 -6.97
N GLY A 446 -8.84 -27.66 -7.50
CA GLY A 446 -9.27 -28.12 -8.82
C GLY A 446 -8.88 -27.17 -9.95
N ILE A 447 -7.66 -26.61 -9.92
CA ILE A 447 -7.14 -25.72 -10.96
C ILE A 447 -5.94 -26.33 -11.69
N CYS A 448 -5.66 -25.82 -12.89
CA CYS A 448 -4.51 -26.25 -13.68
C CYS A 448 -3.19 -25.83 -13.01
N MET A 449 -2.16 -26.68 -13.09
CA MET A 449 -0.78 -26.30 -12.72
C MET A 449 0.17 -26.48 -13.90
N GLY A 450 0.84 -25.39 -14.29
CA GLY A 450 2.01 -25.43 -15.15
C GLY A 450 3.28 -25.66 -14.33
N LEU A 451 4.09 -26.65 -14.71
CA LEU A 451 5.39 -26.94 -14.11
C LEU A 451 6.52 -26.50 -15.05
N SER A 452 7.51 -25.79 -14.52
CA SER A 452 8.69 -25.40 -15.31
C SER A 452 9.71 -26.55 -15.43
N SER A 453 10.43 -26.62 -16.55
CA SER A 453 11.59 -27.50 -16.69
C SER A 453 12.71 -27.17 -15.69
N TYR A 454 12.75 -25.93 -15.18
CA TYR A 454 13.66 -25.48 -14.12
C TYR A 454 13.03 -25.55 -12.72
N ALA A 455 12.08 -26.46 -12.52
CA ALA A 455 11.57 -26.79 -11.19
C ALA A 455 12.66 -27.44 -10.33
N THR A 456 12.58 -27.23 -9.02
CA THR A 456 13.44 -27.84 -8.00
C THR A 456 12.99 -29.22 -7.55
N GLU A 457 11.91 -29.74 -8.13
CA GLU A 457 11.36 -31.08 -7.90
C GLU A 457 11.05 -31.77 -9.22
N SER A 458 11.07 -33.11 -9.21
CA SER A 458 10.82 -33.91 -10.41
C SER A 458 9.36 -33.79 -10.86
N LEU A 459 9.14 -33.80 -12.17
CA LEU A 459 7.79 -33.71 -12.74
C LEU A 459 6.87 -34.85 -12.27
N GLU A 460 7.43 -36.03 -11.99
CA GLU A 460 6.69 -37.20 -11.51
C GLU A 460 6.18 -36.97 -10.08
N ASN A 461 7.05 -36.47 -9.19
CA ASN A 461 6.68 -36.19 -7.80
C ASN A 461 5.62 -35.08 -7.73
N VAL A 462 5.75 -34.06 -8.58
CA VAL A 462 4.78 -32.96 -8.67
C VAL A 462 3.43 -33.48 -9.15
N ALA A 463 3.38 -34.25 -10.24
CA ALA A 463 2.14 -34.82 -10.77
C ALA A 463 1.46 -35.79 -9.79
N ALA A 464 2.25 -36.53 -9.01
CA ALA A 464 1.74 -37.45 -7.99
C ALA A 464 0.96 -36.75 -6.85
N GLN A 465 1.12 -35.43 -6.68
CA GLN A 465 0.31 -34.67 -5.71
C GLN A 465 -1.08 -34.29 -6.25
N GLY A 466 -1.34 -34.54 -7.54
CA GLY A 466 -2.58 -34.18 -8.22
C GLY A 466 -3.78 -34.98 -7.74
N ALA A 467 -4.98 -34.39 -7.88
CA ALA A 467 -6.26 -35.02 -7.53
C ALA A 467 -7.20 -35.09 -8.75
N GLY A 468 -6.63 -35.21 -9.95
CA GLY A 468 -7.36 -35.20 -11.23
C GLY A 468 -7.41 -33.85 -11.94
N ASN A 469 -6.84 -32.80 -11.34
CA ASN A 469 -6.61 -31.50 -11.98
C ASN A 469 -5.60 -31.62 -13.15
N PRO A 470 -5.69 -30.75 -14.19
CA PRO A 470 -4.81 -30.84 -15.34
C PRO A 470 -3.42 -30.26 -15.04
N TYR A 471 -2.39 -30.89 -15.60
CA TYR A 471 -0.99 -30.44 -15.53
C TYR A 471 -0.44 -30.11 -16.91
N VAL A 472 0.43 -29.10 -16.96
CA VAL A 472 1.14 -28.67 -18.16
C VAL A 472 2.64 -28.67 -17.89
N MET A 473 3.43 -29.24 -18.80
CA MET A 473 4.88 -29.19 -18.72
C MET A 473 5.38 -28.03 -19.55
N GLN A 474 6.14 -27.11 -18.96
CA GLN A 474 6.78 -26.01 -19.67
C GLN A 474 8.26 -26.31 -19.91
N MET A 475 8.75 -25.95 -21.10
CA MET A 475 10.17 -26.02 -21.43
C MET A 475 10.54 -25.06 -22.55
N CYS A 476 11.83 -24.78 -22.66
CA CYS A 476 12.45 -24.34 -23.90
C CYS A 476 13.11 -25.56 -24.57
N VAL A 477 13.27 -25.54 -25.91
CA VAL A 477 14.13 -26.56 -26.51
C VAL A 477 15.59 -26.24 -26.21
N LEU A 478 16.31 -27.25 -25.75
CA LEU A 478 17.73 -27.15 -25.46
C LEU A 478 18.54 -27.59 -26.69
N LYS A 479 19.79 -27.14 -26.80
CA LYS A 479 20.70 -27.56 -27.88
C LYS A 479 20.83 -29.09 -27.94
N ASP A 480 20.92 -29.74 -26.77
CA ASP A 480 20.81 -31.19 -26.70
C ASP A 480 19.34 -31.63 -26.75
N ARG A 481 18.91 -32.00 -27.96
CA ARG A 481 17.54 -32.45 -28.24
C ARG A 481 17.17 -33.73 -27.50
N GLU A 482 18.11 -34.55 -27.05
CA GLU A 482 17.80 -35.78 -26.31
C GLU A 482 17.28 -35.48 -24.91
N ILE A 483 17.77 -34.41 -24.26
CA ILE A 483 17.23 -33.94 -22.98
C ILE A 483 15.76 -33.54 -23.15
N THR A 484 15.46 -32.79 -24.21
CA THR A 484 14.09 -32.38 -24.53
C THR A 484 13.19 -33.61 -24.79
N LYS A 485 13.65 -34.59 -25.59
CA LYS A 485 12.89 -35.84 -25.83
C LYS A 485 12.68 -36.65 -24.56
N GLN A 486 13.66 -36.73 -23.67
CA GLN A 486 13.52 -37.41 -22.39
C GLN A 486 12.43 -36.73 -21.54
N LEU A 487 12.46 -35.40 -21.47
CA LEU A 487 11.49 -34.63 -20.69
C LEU A 487 10.06 -34.76 -21.26
N LEU A 488 9.89 -34.75 -22.58
CA LEU A 488 8.60 -35.02 -23.25
C LEU A 488 8.04 -36.40 -22.87
N ARG A 489 8.86 -37.47 -23.01
CA ARG A 489 8.45 -38.84 -22.68
C ARG A 489 8.06 -39.00 -21.21
N ARG A 490 8.83 -38.39 -20.31
CA ARG A 490 8.55 -38.42 -18.86
C ARG A 490 7.25 -37.67 -18.53
N ALA A 491 7.05 -36.48 -19.10
CA ALA A 491 5.83 -35.71 -18.91
C ALA A 491 4.58 -36.46 -19.39
N GLU A 492 4.65 -37.10 -20.55
CA GLU A 492 3.57 -37.96 -21.05
C GLU A 492 3.27 -39.12 -20.12
N ALA A 493 4.30 -39.85 -19.70
CA ALA A 493 4.15 -40.99 -18.80
C ALA A 493 3.56 -40.59 -17.43
N ALA A 494 3.89 -39.38 -16.94
CA ALA A 494 3.34 -38.83 -15.72
C ALA A 494 1.94 -38.21 -15.88
N GLY A 495 1.37 -38.21 -17.09
CA GLY A 495 -0.02 -37.79 -17.34
C GLY A 495 -0.23 -36.29 -17.57
N TYR A 496 0.84 -35.55 -17.87
CA TYR A 496 0.72 -34.15 -18.28
C TYR A 496 -0.12 -34.04 -19.57
N LYS A 497 -0.98 -33.03 -19.65
CA LYS A 497 -1.96 -32.87 -20.74
C LYS A 497 -1.44 -32.06 -21.91
N ALA A 498 -0.58 -31.09 -21.62
CA ALA A 498 -0.05 -30.17 -22.60
C ALA A 498 1.42 -29.84 -22.33
N LEU A 499 2.10 -29.47 -23.41
CA LEU A 499 3.41 -28.86 -23.46
C LEU A 499 3.26 -27.37 -23.69
N PHE A 500 3.76 -26.54 -22.79
CA PHE A 500 3.99 -25.11 -23.03
C PHE A 500 5.42 -24.93 -23.53
N LEU A 501 5.58 -24.84 -24.84
CA LEU A 501 6.84 -24.48 -25.46
C LEU A 501 7.05 -22.97 -25.31
N SER A 502 8.03 -22.57 -24.51
CA SER A 502 8.44 -21.17 -24.41
C SER A 502 9.23 -20.76 -25.65
N VAL A 503 8.65 -19.86 -26.45
CA VAL A 503 9.23 -19.33 -27.70
C VAL A 503 9.85 -17.94 -27.55
N ASP A 504 9.70 -17.32 -26.36
CA ASP A 504 10.22 -15.99 -26.02
C ASP A 504 11.60 -16.01 -25.33
N VAL A 505 12.27 -17.18 -25.32
CA VAL A 505 13.58 -17.40 -24.68
C VAL A 505 14.60 -18.04 -25.64
N PRO A 506 14.85 -17.49 -26.85
CA PRO A 506 16.00 -17.94 -27.65
C PRO A 506 17.33 -17.56 -26.96
N VAL A 507 17.30 -16.46 -26.21
CA VAL A 507 18.32 -16.03 -25.25
C VAL A 507 17.64 -15.57 -23.96
N LEU A 508 18.35 -15.63 -22.84
CA LEU A 508 17.80 -15.16 -21.58
C LEU A 508 17.73 -13.62 -21.57
N GLY A 509 16.61 -13.05 -21.11
CA GLY A 509 16.49 -11.61 -20.92
C GLY A 509 17.47 -11.08 -19.88
N LEU A 510 17.95 -9.85 -20.06
CA LEU A 510 18.93 -9.25 -19.15
C LEU A 510 18.25 -8.73 -17.89
N ARG A 511 18.33 -9.50 -16.80
CA ARG A 511 17.74 -9.17 -15.49
C ARG A 511 18.83 -8.62 -14.58
N LEU A 512 18.91 -7.30 -14.49
CA LEU A 512 20.04 -6.60 -13.87
C LEU A 512 20.25 -6.98 -12.39
N ASN A 513 19.19 -7.31 -11.66
CA ASN A 513 19.27 -7.84 -10.30
C ASN A 513 20.05 -9.14 -10.20
N GLU A 514 19.89 -10.08 -11.15
CA GLU A 514 20.59 -11.37 -11.11
C GLU A 514 22.11 -11.14 -11.19
N PHE A 515 22.56 -10.18 -12.00
CA PHE A 515 23.97 -9.77 -12.06
C PHE A 515 24.43 -9.02 -10.81
N ARG A 516 23.64 -8.03 -10.36
CA ARG A 516 23.94 -7.23 -9.15
C ARG A 516 24.06 -8.12 -7.91
N ASN A 517 23.19 -9.10 -7.78
CA ASN A 517 23.10 -10.00 -6.64
C ASN A 517 23.94 -11.29 -6.81
N LYS A 518 24.59 -11.47 -7.97
CA LYS A 518 25.33 -12.70 -8.34
C LYS A 518 24.50 -13.95 -8.08
N PHE A 519 23.26 -13.93 -8.58
CA PHE A 519 22.30 -15.00 -8.33
C PHE A 519 22.85 -16.34 -8.80
N VAL A 520 22.85 -17.31 -7.90
CA VAL A 520 23.23 -18.70 -8.15
C VAL A 520 22.25 -19.61 -7.43
N LEU A 521 21.98 -20.77 -8.00
CA LEU A 521 21.18 -21.79 -7.34
C LEU A 521 21.91 -22.27 -6.07
N PRO A 522 21.25 -22.36 -4.91
CA PRO A 522 21.83 -22.94 -3.71
C PRO A 522 22.40 -24.34 -3.96
N ALA A 523 23.52 -24.67 -3.30
CA ALA A 523 24.29 -25.88 -3.58
C ALA A 523 23.56 -27.19 -3.22
N ASP A 524 22.54 -27.11 -2.37
CA ASP A 524 21.66 -28.20 -1.95
C ASP A 524 20.44 -28.39 -2.87
N MET A 525 20.32 -27.59 -3.93
CA MET A 525 19.25 -27.67 -4.92
C MET A 525 19.78 -28.10 -6.30
N ALA A 526 18.89 -28.68 -7.11
CA ALA A 526 19.18 -29.12 -8.47
C ALA A 526 17.96 -28.93 -9.38
N TYR A 527 18.16 -29.11 -10.69
CA TYR A 527 17.11 -29.16 -11.70
C TYR A 527 16.85 -30.60 -12.15
N PRO A 528 16.10 -31.42 -11.40
CA PRO A 528 15.92 -32.86 -11.66
C PRO A 528 15.26 -33.18 -13.02
N ASN A 529 14.67 -32.20 -13.68
CA ASN A 529 14.04 -32.36 -14.98
C ASN A 529 15.02 -32.12 -16.16
N ILE A 530 16.13 -31.43 -15.92
CA ILE A 530 17.15 -31.08 -16.93
C ILE A 530 18.46 -31.84 -16.68
N LEU A 531 18.87 -31.97 -15.42
CA LEU A 531 20.12 -32.60 -15.01
C LEU A 531 19.86 -34.03 -14.55
N SER A 532 20.24 -35.01 -15.35
CA SER A 532 20.12 -36.44 -15.00
C SER A 532 21.19 -36.92 -14.01
N ALA A 533 22.26 -36.14 -13.73
CA ALA A 533 23.39 -36.58 -12.88
C ALA A 533 24.13 -35.47 -12.07
N GLY A 534 23.57 -34.27 -11.89
CA GLY A 534 24.25 -33.19 -11.14
C GLY A 534 25.21 -32.32 -11.97
N LYS A 535 25.81 -31.31 -11.28
CA LYS A 535 26.38 -30.02 -11.76
C LYS A 535 26.89 -29.93 -13.21
N ASP A 536 26.51 -28.81 -13.83
CA ASP A 536 26.92 -28.29 -15.15
C ASP A 536 28.17 -28.94 -15.76
N ASP A 537 27.96 -29.69 -16.84
CA ASP A 537 29.03 -29.94 -17.80
C ASP A 537 29.35 -28.62 -18.51
N LEU A 538 30.63 -28.27 -18.56
CA LEU A 538 31.21 -27.04 -19.14
C LEU A 538 30.93 -26.88 -20.67
N GLY A 539 30.06 -27.70 -21.25
CA GLY A 539 29.78 -27.81 -22.68
C GLY A 539 28.51 -27.13 -23.19
N GLY A 540 27.80 -26.32 -22.39
CA GLY A 540 26.62 -25.55 -22.86
C GLY A 540 25.46 -26.41 -23.38
N ARG A 541 25.40 -27.70 -23.01
CA ARG A 541 24.37 -28.65 -23.48
C ARG A 541 22.96 -28.26 -23.03
N HIS A 542 22.88 -27.56 -21.91
CA HIS A 542 21.65 -27.03 -21.31
C HIS A 542 21.30 -25.63 -21.82
N ASP A 543 22.07 -25.07 -22.76
CA ASP A 543 21.74 -23.81 -23.39
C ASP A 543 20.46 -23.94 -24.22
N TYR A 544 19.71 -22.84 -24.28
CA TYR A 544 18.59 -22.71 -25.19
C TYR A 544 19.04 -22.81 -26.64
N ASP A 545 18.24 -23.49 -27.45
CA ASP A 545 18.46 -23.55 -28.88
C ASP A 545 17.89 -22.29 -29.55
N ALA A 546 18.78 -21.36 -29.91
CA ALA A 546 18.42 -20.11 -30.58
C ALA A 546 18.12 -20.31 -32.09
N THR A 547 18.23 -21.53 -32.62
CA THR A 547 18.05 -21.84 -34.05
C THR A 547 16.67 -22.40 -34.40
N LEU A 548 15.71 -22.31 -33.46
CA LEU A 548 14.37 -22.82 -33.68
C LEU A 548 13.64 -22.04 -34.78
N GLU A 549 13.15 -22.77 -35.78
CA GLU A 549 12.31 -22.26 -36.87
C GLU A 549 10.94 -22.96 -36.84
N TRP A 550 9.89 -22.28 -37.31
CA TRP A 550 8.52 -22.79 -37.31
C TRP A 550 8.38 -24.11 -38.09
N GLU A 551 9.05 -24.17 -39.24
CA GLU A 551 9.05 -25.27 -40.20
C GLU A 551 9.70 -26.55 -39.66
N THR A 552 10.61 -26.41 -38.69
CA THR A 552 11.38 -27.54 -38.14
C THR A 552 10.94 -27.89 -36.73
N ALA A 553 10.71 -26.89 -35.87
CA ALA A 553 10.42 -27.10 -34.45
C ALA A 553 9.06 -27.76 -34.22
N ILE A 554 8.00 -27.28 -34.88
CA ILE A 554 6.64 -27.80 -34.66
C ILE A 554 6.51 -29.24 -35.18
N PRO A 555 6.92 -29.59 -36.41
CA PRO A 555 6.88 -30.98 -36.86
C PRO A 555 7.73 -31.91 -35.99
N TRP A 556 8.90 -31.46 -35.55
CA TRP A 556 9.75 -32.23 -34.64
C TRP A 556 9.06 -32.51 -33.31
N LEU A 557 8.41 -31.52 -32.69
CA LEU A 557 7.65 -31.72 -31.46
C LEU A 557 6.51 -32.72 -31.66
N ARG A 558 5.73 -32.58 -32.74
CA ARG A 558 4.63 -33.50 -33.07
C ARG A 558 5.08 -34.94 -33.28
N GLN A 559 6.31 -35.16 -33.77
CA GLN A 559 6.88 -36.51 -33.90
C GLN A 559 7.27 -37.13 -32.55
N ASN A 560 7.54 -36.30 -31.53
CA ASN A 560 8.09 -36.75 -30.25
C ASN A 560 7.09 -36.65 -29.07
N THR A 561 5.90 -36.08 -29.26
CA THR A 561 4.85 -36.04 -28.24
C THR A 561 3.42 -36.06 -28.82
N LYS A 562 2.51 -36.70 -28.09
CA LYS A 562 1.05 -36.71 -28.23
C LYS A 562 0.35 -35.73 -27.29
N MET A 563 1.06 -35.09 -26.35
CA MET A 563 0.50 -34.00 -25.55
C MET A 563 0.06 -32.86 -26.47
N GLN A 564 -0.86 -32.02 -25.98
CA GLN A 564 -1.17 -30.80 -26.71
C GLN A 564 0.08 -29.90 -26.77
N VAL A 565 0.42 -29.36 -27.94
CA VAL A 565 1.55 -28.44 -28.14
C VAL A 565 1.01 -27.02 -28.15
N TRP A 566 1.43 -26.24 -27.16
CA TRP A 566 1.04 -24.84 -26.98
C TRP A 566 2.27 -23.94 -27.03
N LEU A 567 2.15 -22.80 -27.70
CA LEU A 567 3.25 -21.82 -27.76
C LEU A 567 3.05 -20.73 -26.72
N LYS A 568 3.98 -20.64 -25.76
CA LYS A 568 3.99 -19.61 -24.71
C LYS A 568 5.04 -18.56 -25.02
N GLY A 569 4.63 -17.29 -24.98
CA GLY A 569 5.51 -16.17 -25.35
C GLY A 569 5.08 -15.46 -26.63
N VAL A 570 3.93 -15.85 -27.19
CA VAL A 570 3.33 -15.17 -28.35
C VAL A 570 2.87 -13.79 -27.90
N ASN A 571 3.18 -12.75 -28.67
CA ASN A 571 2.81 -11.37 -28.31
C ASN A 571 2.23 -10.56 -29.48
N THR A 572 1.99 -11.21 -30.63
CA THR A 572 1.45 -10.55 -31.83
C THR A 572 0.37 -11.39 -32.50
N ALA A 573 -0.60 -10.73 -33.16
CA ALA A 573 -1.62 -11.42 -33.94
C ALA A 573 -1.04 -12.23 -35.12
N ASP A 574 0.07 -11.78 -35.72
CA ASP A 574 0.72 -12.47 -36.84
C ASP A 574 1.30 -13.82 -36.41
N ASP A 575 1.92 -13.87 -35.22
CA ASP A 575 2.42 -15.13 -34.65
C ASP A 575 1.28 -16.10 -34.28
N VAL A 576 0.10 -15.58 -33.90
CA VAL A 576 -1.10 -16.43 -33.73
C VAL A 576 -1.53 -17.03 -35.07
N VAL A 577 -1.47 -16.26 -36.16
CA VAL A 577 -1.79 -16.75 -37.50
C VAL A 577 -0.77 -17.82 -37.94
N LEU A 578 0.51 -17.64 -37.65
CA LEU A 578 1.54 -18.66 -37.88
C LEU A 578 1.28 -19.92 -37.05
N ALA A 579 0.97 -19.77 -35.76
CA ALA A 579 0.61 -20.88 -34.87
C ALA A 579 -0.53 -21.74 -35.45
N ILE A 580 -1.59 -21.10 -35.96
CA ILE A 580 -2.69 -21.78 -36.63
C ILE A 580 -2.22 -22.52 -37.89
N ARG A 581 -1.41 -21.87 -38.73
CA ARG A 581 -0.89 -22.49 -39.98
C ARG A 581 -0.04 -23.73 -39.71
N HIS A 582 0.75 -23.72 -38.65
CA HIS A 582 1.58 -24.86 -38.24
C HIS A 582 0.83 -25.89 -37.38
N GLY A 583 -0.47 -25.67 -37.14
CA GLY A 583 -1.35 -26.64 -36.48
C GLY A 583 -0.96 -26.92 -35.03
N VAL A 584 -0.56 -25.91 -34.26
CA VAL A 584 -0.43 -26.03 -32.80
C VAL A 584 -1.80 -26.08 -32.13
N ASP A 585 -1.89 -26.60 -30.90
CA ASP A 585 -3.18 -26.81 -30.21
C ASP A 585 -3.67 -25.57 -29.44
N GLY A 586 -2.80 -24.57 -29.27
CA GLY A 586 -3.16 -23.31 -28.65
C GLY A 586 -1.96 -22.39 -28.45
N VAL A 587 -2.22 -21.19 -27.98
CA VAL A 587 -1.20 -20.17 -27.71
C VAL A 587 -1.42 -19.52 -26.35
N VAL A 588 -0.34 -19.10 -25.70
CA VAL A 588 -0.37 -18.31 -24.47
C VAL A 588 0.25 -16.95 -24.77
N VAL A 589 -0.58 -15.91 -24.76
CA VAL A 589 -0.13 -14.52 -24.84
C VAL A 589 0.67 -14.20 -23.59
N SER A 590 1.96 -13.97 -23.76
CA SER A 590 2.91 -13.86 -22.65
C SER A 590 4.12 -13.04 -23.07
N ASN A 591 4.60 -12.18 -22.17
CA ASN A 591 5.93 -11.56 -22.25
C ASN A 591 6.83 -12.04 -21.11
N HIS A 592 6.60 -13.29 -20.67
CA HIS A 592 7.31 -13.93 -19.58
C HIS A 592 7.23 -13.19 -18.24
N GLY A 593 6.14 -12.44 -18.00
CA GLY A 593 5.98 -11.60 -16.81
C GLY A 593 6.93 -10.39 -16.78
N GLY A 594 7.33 -9.90 -17.95
CA GLY A 594 8.25 -8.77 -18.13
C GLY A 594 9.72 -9.14 -17.91
N ARG A 595 10.10 -10.42 -18.07
CA ARG A 595 11.43 -10.95 -17.71
C ARG A 595 12.36 -11.27 -18.89
N GLN A 596 11.87 -11.06 -20.11
CA GLN A 596 12.59 -11.36 -21.36
C GLN A 596 12.96 -10.07 -22.10
N LEU A 597 12.25 -9.71 -23.18
CA LEU A 597 12.45 -8.43 -23.86
C LEU A 597 11.72 -7.31 -23.12
N ASP A 598 12.43 -6.27 -22.70
CA ASP A 598 11.82 -5.09 -22.08
C ASP A 598 11.40 -4.05 -23.13
N GLY A 599 10.34 -3.28 -22.84
CA GLY A 599 9.73 -2.34 -23.78
C GLY A 599 8.70 -2.97 -24.74
N VAL A 600 8.28 -4.21 -24.50
CA VAL A 600 7.18 -4.85 -25.24
C VAL A 600 5.82 -4.46 -24.65
N PRO A 601 4.72 -4.55 -25.43
CA PRO A 601 3.38 -4.30 -24.92
C PRO A 601 3.03 -5.16 -23.71
N ALA A 602 2.12 -4.64 -22.88
CA ALA A 602 1.46 -5.43 -21.86
C ALA A 602 0.69 -6.60 -22.50
N THR A 603 0.71 -7.77 -21.86
CA THR A 603 0.08 -8.97 -22.42
C THR A 603 -1.43 -8.81 -22.61
N LEU A 604 -2.10 -8.02 -21.76
CA LEU A 604 -3.51 -7.71 -21.92
C LEU A 604 -3.80 -6.85 -23.15
N ASP A 605 -2.89 -5.94 -23.50
CA ASP A 605 -3.00 -5.12 -24.71
C ASP A 605 -2.73 -5.97 -25.96
N ALA A 606 -1.72 -6.84 -25.92
CA ALA A 606 -1.48 -7.82 -26.98
C ALA A 606 -2.64 -8.82 -27.13
N LEU A 607 -3.28 -9.23 -26.03
CA LEU A 607 -4.44 -10.13 -26.09
C LEU A 607 -5.57 -9.54 -26.94
N ARG A 608 -5.77 -8.23 -26.89
CA ARG A 608 -6.82 -7.54 -27.66
C ARG A 608 -6.67 -7.72 -29.18
N GLU A 609 -5.44 -7.84 -29.68
CA GLU A 609 -5.18 -8.13 -31.10
C GLU A 609 -5.09 -9.63 -31.39
N CYS A 610 -4.49 -10.41 -30.49
CA CYS A 610 -4.27 -11.85 -30.65
C CYS A 610 -5.58 -12.66 -30.59
N ALA A 611 -6.50 -12.33 -29.67
CA ALA A 611 -7.73 -13.08 -29.46
C ALA A 611 -8.64 -13.09 -30.71
N PRO A 612 -8.86 -11.97 -31.43
CA PRO A 612 -9.56 -11.99 -32.71
C PRO A 612 -8.93 -12.91 -33.77
N ALA A 613 -7.59 -13.02 -33.81
CA ALA A 613 -6.90 -13.89 -34.76
C ALA A 613 -7.12 -15.39 -34.45
N ALA A 614 -7.11 -15.74 -33.16
CA ALA A 614 -7.30 -17.10 -32.64
C ALA A 614 -8.77 -17.58 -32.69
N LYS A 615 -9.72 -16.67 -32.52
CA LYS A 615 -11.14 -16.96 -32.29
C LYS A 615 -11.72 -18.00 -33.26
N GLY A 616 -12.22 -19.10 -32.69
CA GLY A 616 -12.86 -20.19 -33.42
C GLY A 616 -11.91 -21.10 -34.20
N LYS A 617 -10.58 -20.92 -34.06
CA LYS A 617 -9.56 -21.71 -34.76
C LYS A 617 -8.69 -22.49 -33.78
N ILE A 618 -8.13 -21.81 -32.78
CA ILE A 618 -7.37 -22.40 -31.69
C ILE A 618 -7.71 -21.71 -30.37
N PRO A 619 -7.66 -22.42 -29.23
CA PRO A 619 -7.71 -21.82 -27.91
C PRO A 619 -6.56 -20.85 -27.64
N ILE A 620 -6.84 -19.81 -26.84
CA ILE A 620 -5.89 -18.77 -26.45
C ILE A 620 -5.93 -18.52 -24.95
N ALA A 621 -4.77 -18.57 -24.30
CA ALA A 621 -4.60 -18.23 -22.90
C ALA A 621 -3.76 -16.94 -22.75
N VAL A 622 -3.76 -16.37 -21.56
CA VAL A 622 -2.92 -15.20 -21.23
C VAL A 622 -2.29 -15.34 -19.86
N ASP A 623 -1.04 -14.87 -19.72
CA ASP A 623 -0.41 -14.60 -18.43
C ASP A 623 0.19 -13.19 -18.39
N GLY A 624 0.72 -12.79 -17.22
CA GLY A 624 1.33 -11.48 -17.02
C GLY A 624 0.37 -10.47 -16.37
N GLY A 625 0.81 -9.86 -15.28
CA GLY A 625 0.11 -8.76 -14.61
C GLY A 625 -1.15 -9.10 -13.82
N ILE A 626 -1.64 -10.35 -13.83
CA ILE A 626 -2.84 -10.75 -13.07
C ILE A 626 -2.56 -10.67 -11.57
N ARG A 627 -3.38 -9.87 -10.86
CA ARG A 627 -3.28 -9.63 -9.42
C ARG A 627 -4.64 -9.69 -8.71
N ARG A 628 -5.74 -9.53 -9.46
CA ARG A 628 -7.11 -9.49 -8.94
C ARG A 628 -8.03 -10.41 -9.72
N GLY A 629 -9.14 -10.83 -9.09
CA GLY A 629 -10.20 -11.55 -9.79
C GLY A 629 -10.82 -10.74 -10.93
N SER A 630 -10.85 -9.41 -10.81
CA SER A 630 -11.31 -8.55 -11.90
C SER A 630 -10.39 -8.55 -13.14
N ASP A 631 -9.13 -8.92 -12.95
CA ASP A 631 -8.15 -8.98 -14.04
C ASP A 631 -8.42 -10.22 -14.90
N ILE A 632 -8.69 -11.35 -14.24
CA ILE A 632 -9.17 -12.59 -14.88
C ILE A 632 -10.43 -12.28 -15.69
N PHE A 633 -11.40 -11.59 -15.11
CA PHE A 633 -12.63 -11.21 -15.81
C PHE A 633 -12.35 -10.38 -17.07
N LYS A 634 -11.48 -9.35 -16.99
CA LYS A 634 -11.14 -8.50 -18.14
C LYS A 634 -10.45 -9.29 -19.25
N ALA A 635 -9.52 -10.18 -18.89
CA ALA A 635 -8.82 -11.03 -19.85
C ALA A 635 -9.80 -11.95 -20.62
N LEU A 636 -10.73 -12.59 -19.91
CA LEU A 636 -11.76 -13.42 -20.55
C LEU A 636 -12.69 -12.58 -21.43
N ALA A 637 -13.10 -11.40 -20.97
CA ALA A 637 -13.95 -10.49 -21.75
C ALA A 637 -13.25 -9.98 -23.02
N LEU A 638 -11.92 -9.90 -23.02
CA LEU A 638 -11.10 -9.57 -24.19
C LEU A 638 -10.83 -10.77 -25.12
N GLY A 639 -11.24 -11.97 -24.72
CA GLY A 639 -11.25 -13.15 -25.57
C GLY A 639 -10.23 -14.23 -25.22
N ALA A 640 -9.59 -14.18 -24.04
CA ALA A 640 -8.89 -15.35 -23.51
C ALA A 640 -9.88 -16.46 -23.15
N ASP A 641 -9.53 -17.72 -23.40
CA ASP A 641 -10.28 -18.89 -22.91
C ASP A 641 -9.97 -19.18 -21.44
N TYR A 642 -8.72 -18.94 -21.02
CA TYR A 642 -8.29 -19.06 -19.62
C TYR A 642 -7.01 -18.27 -19.33
N CYS A 643 -6.77 -18.02 -18.05
CA CYS A 643 -5.69 -17.19 -17.55
C CYS A 643 -4.66 -18.03 -16.77
N PHE A 644 -3.41 -17.55 -16.69
CA PHE A 644 -2.40 -18.12 -15.80
C PHE A 644 -1.73 -17.07 -14.91
N ALA A 645 -1.52 -17.39 -13.64
CA ALA A 645 -0.82 -16.53 -12.68
C ALA A 645 0.46 -17.20 -12.16
N GLY A 646 1.61 -16.54 -12.33
CA GLY A 646 2.92 -17.06 -11.93
C GLY A 646 3.31 -16.67 -10.50
N ARG A 647 3.75 -15.40 -10.31
CA ARG A 647 4.26 -14.87 -9.03
C ARG A 647 3.36 -15.12 -7.82
N MET A 648 2.06 -15.34 -8.03
CA MET A 648 1.13 -15.64 -6.96
C MET A 648 1.47 -16.91 -6.19
N ALA A 649 1.84 -17.98 -6.88
CA ALA A 649 2.24 -19.21 -6.22
C ALA A 649 3.50 -19.00 -5.37
N LEU A 650 4.47 -18.23 -5.87
CA LEU A 650 5.72 -17.96 -5.17
C LEU A 650 5.52 -17.15 -3.89
N TRP A 651 4.71 -16.08 -3.94
CA TRP A 651 4.41 -15.30 -2.74
C TRP A 651 3.55 -16.09 -1.74
N GLY A 652 2.66 -16.95 -2.23
CA GLY A 652 1.89 -17.86 -1.38
C GLY A 652 2.79 -18.82 -0.62
N LEU A 653 3.73 -19.46 -1.33
CA LEU A 653 4.75 -20.32 -0.73
C LEU A 653 5.56 -19.57 0.32
N SER A 654 6.10 -18.40 -0.01
CA SER A 654 6.90 -17.61 0.93
C SER A 654 6.11 -17.07 2.13
N TYR A 655 4.79 -16.98 2.04
CA TYR A 655 3.97 -16.60 3.19
C TYR A 655 3.79 -17.78 4.16
N LYS A 656 3.24 -18.91 3.67
CA LYS A 656 2.88 -20.08 4.51
C LYS A 656 2.86 -21.40 3.73
N GLY A 657 3.81 -21.62 2.82
CA GLY A 657 3.90 -22.84 2.03
C GLY A 657 2.59 -23.11 1.27
N GLN A 658 2.06 -24.34 1.37
CA GLN A 658 0.80 -24.72 0.72
C GLN A 658 -0.37 -23.82 1.11
N GLU A 659 -0.54 -23.49 2.40
CA GLU A 659 -1.67 -22.69 2.88
C GLU A 659 -1.69 -21.29 2.26
N GLY A 660 -0.52 -20.70 2.04
CA GLY A 660 -0.43 -19.38 1.39
C GLY A 660 -0.76 -19.45 -0.10
N VAL A 661 -0.39 -20.53 -0.81
CA VAL A 661 -0.82 -20.73 -2.20
C VAL A 661 -2.34 -20.92 -2.28
N GLU A 662 -2.91 -21.74 -1.39
CA GLU A 662 -4.37 -21.91 -1.29
C GLU A 662 -5.08 -20.58 -1.01
N LEU A 663 -4.53 -19.76 -0.13
CA LEU A 663 -5.06 -18.43 0.16
C LEU A 663 -5.07 -17.54 -1.09
N GLY A 664 -3.97 -17.47 -1.83
CA GLY A 664 -3.89 -16.73 -3.09
C GLY A 664 -4.94 -17.18 -4.13
N ILE A 665 -5.14 -18.49 -4.27
CA ILE A 665 -6.17 -19.05 -5.16
C ILE A 665 -7.58 -18.66 -4.70
N LYS A 666 -7.87 -18.79 -3.39
CA LYS A 666 -9.18 -18.42 -2.81
C LYS A 666 -9.49 -16.94 -3.00
N ILE A 667 -8.52 -16.05 -2.80
CA ILE A 667 -8.68 -14.61 -3.00
C ILE A 667 -9.09 -14.33 -4.45
N LEU A 668 -8.32 -14.83 -5.43
CA LEU A 668 -8.60 -14.59 -6.84
C LEU A 668 -9.94 -15.19 -7.27
N LEU A 669 -10.29 -16.39 -6.81
CA LEU A 669 -11.58 -17.02 -7.08
C LEU A 669 -12.75 -16.19 -6.51
N ASN A 670 -12.63 -15.75 -5.26
CA ASN A 670 -13.68 -14.96 -4.60
C ASN A 670 -13.87 -13.60 -5.30
N GLU A 671 -12.78 -12.88 -5.56
CA GLU A 671 -12.82 -11.62 -6.30
C GLU A 671 -13.37 -11.81 -7.72
N PHE A 672 -13.04 -12.92 -8.39
CA PHE A 672 -13.54 -13.22 -9.74
C PHE A 672 -15.04 -13.46 -9.71
N ARG A 673 -15.52 -14.28 -8.77
CA ARG A 673 -16.96 -14.55 -8.57
C ARG A 673 -17.74 -13.28 -8.27
N ILE A 674 -17.22 -12.42 -7.39
CA ILE A 674 -17.83 -11.12 -7.07
C ILE A 674 -17.84 -10.22 -8.31
N THR A 675 -16.74 -10.19 -9.07
CA THR A 675 -16.66 -9.41 -10.31
C THR A 675 -17.69 -9.87 -11.32
N MET A 676 -17.85 -11.19 -11.53
CA MET A 676 -18.90 -11.74 -12.40
C MET A 676 -20.29 -11.30 -11.93
N ALA A 677 -20.61 -11.47 -10.65
CA ALA A 677 -21.91 -11.09 -10.10
C ALA A 677 -22.23 -9.60 -10.31
N LEU A 678 -21.24 -8.72 -10.11
CA LEU A 678 -21.40 -7.27 -10.25
C LEU A 678 -21.37 -6.80 -11.71
N ALA A 679 -20.70 -7.54 -12.59
CA ALA A 679 -20.69 -7.26 -14.02
C ALA A 679 -22.00 -7.67 -14.71
N GLY A 680 -22.80 -8.53 -14.07
CA GLY A 680 -24.00 -9.16 -14.63
C GLY A 680 -23.63 -10.18 -15.69
#